data_AF-A0A661NNM9-F1
#
_entry.id   AF-A0A661NNM9-F1
#
_cell.length_a   1.000
_cell.length_b   1.000
_cell.length_c   1.000
_cell.angle_alpha   90.00
_cell.angle_beta   90.00
_cell.angle_gamma   90.00
#
_symmetry.space_group_name_H-M   'P 1'
#
loop_
_entity.id
_entity.type
_entity.pdbx_description
1 polymer ?
#
loop_
_entity_poly.entity_id
_entity_poly.type
_entity_poly.pdbx_seq_one_letter_code
_entity_poly.pdbx_strand_id
1 'polypeptide(L)'
;MTPEQGRPDIVTPITIKGEGFYPAIRISYDNSGHSYIRTDFQARLGQVELQQVTYIDSNNITAVVPSGMAVGVYDLLLIDPDGRQGSLADAFRIVTDACLTDDDCRDPCRSYSCQDGTCVYGLVDRDRDGDGHIDAACPEGDDCDDDPAGCGSACYPGAREICDGQDNDCDPATADGSADPLLGSSCDGPDSDLCEDDSYDSCQDGVLVCSTGSDDVEGPNGDPSCSDGVDNDCDGQSDAQEPACSDNTPPLVAFMVSPPVVEPGQQFTVDASSSRDREEAVVFLEVRWDWENDGTWDTDFTTTKTATHSFNTVSTHTIALQVRDTGLLSGFTTRTVVVQEVANTLVVTTDQDEDDPGATVQDPGGTGLSLREALDIAAGMSGQQTVTFNGPMTIMLSSSLPSPWDTSGTKVVGMSGVVVDGDNLNNADCIVLASPLNELHYLEITNCSSWAVIVGDDNNLLAHCHVHHNGLGVRITGVDNQVGPGCEIDNHPQEGLDLTARADILGNRLHHNLQGLALAQGADGTVIIGNYFYANNANGVLAANTIDAMVVFNNTFDGNGASGLSLPSQATAIEVQNNLFCNNGGYGIQGEDGNFTACDHNGFFSNGGGNCSACSIDATSILANPLYIDRGTFDFRLWPQSPMIDAGVDLGIDINGPAQGNFNGSAPDVGAWESP
;
A
#
# COMPACT_ATOMS: atom_id res chain seq x y z
N MET A 1 -9.56 -32.36 -2.30
CA MET A 1 -9.14 -33.19 -1.15
C MET A 1 -8.58 -34.51 -1.64
N THR A 2 -7.65 -35.14 -0.91
CA THR A 2 -7.07 -36.44 -1.29
C THR A 2 -6.98 -37.38 -0.08
N PRO A 3 -7.60 -38.58 -0.09
CA PRO A 3 -8.54 -39.05 -1.12
C PRO A 3 -9.80 -38.16 -1.18
N GLU A 4 -10.55 -38.25 -2.28
CA GLU A 4 -11.82 -37.54 -2.49
C GLU A 4 -13.05 -38.30 -1.96
N GLN A 5 -12.85 -39.53 -1.49
CA GLN A 5 -13.92 -40.42 -1.03
C GLN A 5 -13.53 -41.16 0.25
N GLY A 6 -14.53 -41.48 1.07
CA GLY A 6 -14.43 -42.25 2.30
C GLY A 6 -15.61 -43.20 2.48
N ARG A 7 -15.60 -43.96 3.58
CA ARG A 7 -16.65 -44.92 3.91
C ARG A 7 -17.35 -44.55 5.22
N PRO A 8 -18.64 -44.90 5.38
CA PRO A 8 -19.39 -44.55 6.58
C PRO A 8 -18.90 -45.29 7.84
N ASP A 9 -18.21 -46.43 7.70
CA ASP A 9 -17.85 -47.31 8.81
C ASP A 9 -16.41 -47.16 9.33
N ILE A 10 -15.59 -46.33 8.69
CA ILE A 10 -14.17 -46.13 9.07
C ILE A 10 -13.79 -44.64 9.03
N VAL A 11 -12.81 -44.25 9.86
CA VAL A 11 -12.21 -42.92 9.76
C VAL A 11 -11.35 -42.82 8.50
N THR A 12 -11.33 -41.67 7.85
CA THR A 12 -10.57 -41.46 6.60
C THR A 12 -9.61 -40.28 6.75
N PRO A 13 -8.29 -40.51 6.85
CA PRO A 13 -7.29 -39.43 6.79
C PRO A 13 -7.29 -38.79 5.40
N ILE A 14 -7.18 -37.47 5.36
CA ILE A 14 -7.23 -36.67 4.14
C ILE A 14 -6.17 -35.56 4.14
N THR A 15 -5.78 -35.14 2.95
CA THR A 15 -5.08 -33.88 2.70
C THR A 15 -6.03 -32.91 1.99
N ILE A 16 -6.22 -31.75 2.58
CA ILE A 16 -6.87 -30.59 1.97
C ILE A 16 -5.77 -29.83 1.24
N LYS A 17 -5.95 -29.68 -0.07
CA LYS A 17 -5.06 -28.91 -0.93
C LYS A 17 -5.77 -27.65 -1.36
N GLY A 18 -5.07 -26.53 -1.32
CA GLY A 18 -5.55 -25.23 -1.74
C GLY A 18 -4.37 -24.30 -1.93
N GLU A 19 -4.65 -23.01 -1.99
CA GLU A 19 -3.67 -21.94 -2.03
C GLU A 19 -4.04 -20.94 -0.93
N GLY A 20 -3.05 -20.25 -0.37
CA GLY A 20 -3.28 -19.20 0.63
C GLY A 20 -3.58 -19.70 2.05
N PHE A 21 -3.10 -20.88 2.45
CA PHE A 21 -3.16 -21.30 3.85
C PHE A 21 -2.08 -20.59 4.67
N TYR A 22 -2.31 -19.34 5.04
CA TYR A 22 -1.33 -18.58 5.81
C TYR A 22 -1.51 -18.76 7.32
N PRO A 23 -0.42 -18.98 8.07
CA PRO A 23 -0.44 -18.81 9.52
C PRO A 23 -0.84 -17.38 9.87
N ALA A 24 -1.64 -17.21 10.91
CA ALA A 24 -1.94 -15.87 11.39
C ALA A 24 -0.81 -15.38 12.28
N ILE A 25 -0.26 -14.20 11.95
CA ILE A 25 0.73 -13.53 12.78
C ILE A 25 -0.03 -12.62 13.74
N ARG A 26 0.34 -12.64 15.01
CA ARG A 26 -0.04 -11.60 15.96
C ARG A 26 1.20 -10.85 16.36
N ILE A 27 1.17 -9.54 16.16
CA ILE A 27 2.23 -8.61 16.54
C ILE A 27 1.67 -7.77 17.68
N SER A 28 2.37 -7.76 18.80
CA SER A 28 2.02 -6.93 19.96
C SER A 28 2.99 -5.77 20.01
N TYR A 29 2.53 -4.58 19.62
CA TYR A 29 3.33 -3.35 19.62
C TYR A 29 3.74 -2.89 21.03
N ASP A 30 3.07 -3.42 22.07
CA ASP A 30 3.24 -2.99 23.45
C ASP A 30 4.11 -3.97 24.26
N ASN A 31 4.42 -5.14 23.70
CA ASN A 31 5.15 -6.22 24.38
C ASN A 31 5.68 -7.27 23.40
N SER A 32 6.99 -7.24 23.14
CA SER A 32 7.64 -8.14 22.18
C SER A 32 7.52 -9.64 22.51
N GLY A 33 7.24 -10.02 23.76
CA GLY A 33 7.02 -11.41 24.17
C GLY A 33 5.66 -12.00 23.79
N HIS A 34 4.77 -11.18 23.23
CA HIS A 34 3.40 -11.56 22.85
C HIS A 34 3.18 -11.59 21.34
N SER A 35 4.24 -11.48 20.55
CA SER A 35 4.18 -11.75 19.11
C SER A 35 4.30 -13.26 18.87
N TYR A 36 3.30 -13.88 18.23
CA TYR A 36 3.30 -15.32 17.99
C TYR A 36 2.55 -15.70 16.70
N ILE A 37 2.93 -16.85 16.14
CA ILE A 37 2.34 -17.42 14.93
C ILE A 37 1.28 -18.45 15.31
N ARG A 38 0.09 -18.34 14.72
CA ARG A 38 -1.03 -19.27 14.91
C ARG A 38 -1.26 -20.12 13.67
N THR A 39 -1.47 -21.41 13.87
CA THR A 39 -1.66 -22.42 12.82
C THR A 39 -2.87 -23.34 13.10
N ASP A 40 -3.77 -22.91 13.98
CA ASP A 40 -4.94 -23.65 14.47
C ASP A 40 -6.15 -23.56 13.53
N PHE A 41 -6.00 -24.09 12.30
CA PHE A 41 -7.10 -24.22 11.35
C PHE A 41 -8.21 -25.16 11.85
N GLN A 42 -9.46 -24.88 11.48
CA GLN A 42 -10.62 -25.75 11.70
C GLN A 42 -11.21 -26.17 10.35
N ALA A 43 -11.73 -27.39 10.26
CA ALA A 43 -12.34 -27.89 9.03
C ALA A 43 -13.62 -28.68 9.32
N ARG A 44 -14.63 -28.53 8.45
CA ARG A 44 -15.93 -29.22 8.52
C ARG A 44 -16.36 -29.75 7.16
N LEU A 45 -17.04 -30.90 7.16
CA LEU A 45 -17.78 -31.41 6.01
C LEU A 45 -19.29 -31.30 6.28
N GLY A 46 -19.97 -30.40 5.59
CA GLY A 46 -21.34 -30.00 5.93
C GLY A 46 -21.43 -29.47 7.38
N GLN A 47 -22.10 -30.21 8.26
CA GLN A 47 -22.23 -29.87 9.70
C GLN A 47 -21.28 -30.68 10.60
N VAL A 48 -20.42 -31.53 10.04
CA VAL A 48 -19.55 -32.44 10.80
C VAL A 48 -18.13 -31.87 10.90
N GLU A 49 -17.63 -31.68 12.11
CA GLU A 49 -16.25 -31.26 12.36
C GLU A 49 -15.23 -32.37 12.07
N LEU A 50 -14.15 -32.02 11.38
CA LEU A 50 -13.03 -32.90 11.12
C LEU A 50 -12.08 -32.93 12.33
N GLN A 51 -11.38 -34.05 12.49
CA GLN A 51 -10.47 -34.29 13.61
C GLN A 51 -9.01 -34.09 13.18
N GLN A 52 -8.12 -33.79 14.13
CA GLN A 52 -6.67 -33.70 13.89
C GLN A 52 -6.28 -32.76 12.73
N VAL A 53 -6.94 -31.60 12.62
CA VAL A 53 -6.61 -30.59 11.61
C VAL A 53 -5.23 -30.01 11.91
N THR A 54 -4.28 -30.22 11.01
CA THR A 54 -2.86 -29.88 11.19
C THR A 54 -2.34 -29.16 9.95
N TYR A 55 -1.85 -27.93 10.13
CA TYR A 55 -1.17 -27.16 9.11
C TYR A 55 0.17 -27.81 8.72
N ILE A 56 0.47 -27.87 7.41
CA ILE A 56 1.72 -28.39 6.88
C ILE A 56 2.51 -27.27 6.18
N ASP A 57 1.90 -26.64 5.19
CA ASP A 57 2.45 -25.54 4.40
C ASP A 57 1.31 -24.73 3.77
N SER A 58 1.65 -23.67 3.03
CA SER A 58 0.70 -22.73 2.40
C SER A 58 -0.29 -23.38 1.43
N ASN A 59 -0.03 -24.62 1.01
CA ASN A 59 -0.85 -25.35 0.05
C ASN A 59 -1.48 -26.62 0.61
N ASN A 60 -1.10 -27.05 1.83
CA ASN A 60 -1.49 -28.34 2.39
C ASN A 60 -1.89 -28.27 3.88
N ILE A 61 -3.09 -28.78 4.18
CA ILE A 61 -3.56 -29.08 5.54
C ILE A 61 -3.93 -30.56 5.61
N THR A 62 -3.58 -31.23 6.71
CA THR A 62 -4.04 -32.61 6.96
C THR A 62 -5.19 -32.62 7.96
N ALA A 63 -6.15 -33.53 7.78
CA ALA A 63 -7.28 -33.71 8.69
C ALA A 63 -7.79 -35.16 8.64
N VAL A 64 -8.69 -35.52 9.55
CA VAL A 64 -9.31 -36.85 9.62
C VAL A 64 -10.83 -36.71 9.57
N VAL A 65 -11.43 -37.35 8.57
CA VAL A 65 -12.89 -37.51 8.47
C VAL A 65 -13.34 -38.59 9.46
N PRO A 66 -14.28 -38.29 10.39
CA PRO A 66 -14.74 -39.25 11.38
C PRO A 66 -15.62 -40.35 10.75
N SER A 67 -15.69 -41.53 11.40
CA SER A 67 -16.65 -42.58 11.01
C SER A 67 -18.07 -42.22 11.46
N GLY A 68 -19.08 -42.83 10.84
CA GLY A 68 -20.50 -42.60 11.13
C GLY A 68 -21.15 -41.51 10.26
N MET A 69 -20.43 -40.94 9.30
CA MET A 69 -21.02 -40.04 8.30
C MET A 69 -21.96 -40.81 7.37
N ALA A 70 -23.09 -40.19 7.00
CA ALA A 70 -24.06 -40.79 6.09
C ALA A 70 -23.51 -40.84 4.66
N VAL A 71 -24.03 -41.76 3.84
CA VAL A 71 -23.72 -41.81 2.40
C VAL A 71 -24.25 -40.53 1.74
N GLY A 72 -23.37 -39.82 1.03
CA GLY A 72 -23.70 -38.52 0.45
C GLY A 72 -22.47 -37.77 -0.05
N VAL A 73 -22.73 -36.62 -0.67
CA VAL A 73 -21.72 -35.66 -1.10
C VAL A 73 -21.75 -34.49 -0.11
N TYR A 74 -20.57 -34.02 0.30
CA TYR A 74 -20.41 -33.00 1.32
C TYR A 74 -19.50 -31.86 0.84
N ASP A 75 -19.94 -30.63 1.10
CA ASP A 75 -19.12 -29.43 0.94
C ASP A 75 -18.10 -29.33 2.08
N LEU A 76 -16.91 -28.84 1.76
CA LEU A 76 -15.88 -28.51 2.74
C LEU A 76 -16.06 -27.05 3.16
N LEU A 77 -15.97 -26.81 4.47
CA LEU A 77 -15.76 -25.50 5.06
C LEU A 77 -14.44 -25.54 5.83
N LEU A 78 -13.50 -24.69 5.45
CA LEU A 78 -12.24 -24.46 6.15
C LEU A 78 -12.32 -23.10 6.84
N ILE A 79 -11.88 -23.04 8.09
CA ILE A 79 -11.81 -21.82 8.89
C ILE A 79 -10.35 -21.64 9.30
N ASP A 80 -9.78 -20.48 9.01
CA ASP A 80 -8.39 -20.18 9.36
C ASP A 80 -8.26 -19.74 10.85
N PRO A 81 -7.04 -19.56 11.37
CA PRO A 81 -6.82 -19.08 12.74
C PRO A 81 -7.46 -17.72 13.07
N ASP A 82 -7.71 -16.88 12.07
CA ASP A 82 -8.36 -15.57 12.19
C ASP A 82 -9.88 -15.62 12.07
N GLY A 83 -10.44 -16.79 11.78
CA GLY A 83 -11.88 -17.02 11.66
C GLY A 83 -12.44 -16.80 10.25
N ARG A 84 -11.58 -16.51 9.25
CA ARG A 84 -11.97 -16.40 7.84
C ARG A 84 -12.35 -17.77 7.31
N GLN A 85 -13.34 -17.82 6.43
CA GLN A 85 -13.93 -19.07 5.96
C GLN A 85 -13.77 -19.25 4.45
N GLY A 86 -13.29 -20.42 4.03
CA GLY A 86 -13.26 -20.86 2.64
C GLY A 86 -14.11 -22.10 2.45
N SER A 87 -14.92 -22.14 1.39
CA SER A 87 -15.76 -23.30 1.09
C SER A 87 -15.46 -23.93 -0.26
N LEU A 88 -15.50 -25.25 -0.33
CA LEU A 88 -15.41 -26.00 -1.58
C LEU A 88 -16.65 -26.90 -1.71
N ALA A 89 -17.44 -26.66 -2.77
CA ALA A 89 -18.63 -27.45 -3.05
C ALA A 89 -18.25 -28.87 -3.51
N ASP A 90 -19.09 -29.85 -3.16
CA ASP A 90 -18.96 -31.26 -3.53
C ASP A 90 -17.59 -31.89 -3.20
N ALA A 91 -16.91 -31.39 -2.17
CA ALA A 91 -15.50 -31.64 -1.88
C ALA A 91 -15.16 -33.08 -1.46
N PHE A 92 -16.10 -33.82 -0.86
CA PHE A 92 -15.86 -35.17 -0.36
C PHE A 92 -17.10 -36.06 -0.42
N ARG A 93 -16.94 -37.35 -0.77
CA ARG A 93 -18.06 -38.30 -0.89
C ARG A 93 -17.92 -39.50 0.05
N ILE A 94 -19.01 -39.86 0.73
CA ILE A 94 -19.09 -41.09 1.53
C ILE A 94 -19.84 -42.17 0.74
N VAL A 95 -19.20 -43.33 0.52
CA VAL A 95 -19.70 -44.43 -0.33
C VAL A 95 -19.61 -45.80 0.37
N THR A 96 -20.37 -46.81 -0.07
CA THR A 96 -20.49 -48.15 0.57
C THR A 96 -19.93 -49.33 -0.26
N ASP A 97 -18.86 -49.09 -1.04
CA ASP A 97 -18.15 -50.01 -1.97
C ASP A 97 -18.73 -50.19 -3.40
N ALA A 98 -17.81 -50.50 -4.33
CA ALA A 98 -17.70 -50.00 -5.72
C ALA A 98 -17.98 -51.04 -6.85
N CYS A 99 -17.94 -50.60 -8.12
CA CYS A 99 -17.69 -51.47 -9.28
C CYS A 99 -16.27 -51.28 -9.84
N LEU A 100 -15.57 -52.41 -10.00
CA LEU A 100 -14.25 -52.59 -10.60
C LEU A 100 -14.44 -53.35 -11.94
N THR A 101 -14.01 -52.74 -13.05
CA THR A 101 -13.88 -53.24 -14.44
C THR A 101 -15.08 -53.23 -15.43
N ASP A 102 -14.68 -53.01 -16.69
CA ASP A 102 -15.37 -53.18 -17.96
C ASP A 102 -15.89 -54.63 -18.13
N ASP A 103 -17.04 -54.80 -18.79
CA ASP A 103 -17.68 -56.09 -19.14
C ASP A 103 -18.38 -56.92 -18.02
N ASP A 104 -19.60 -56.50 -17.66
CA ASP A 104 -20.70 -57.45 -17.40
C ASP A 104 -21.82 -57.21 -18.44
N CYS A 105 -21.45 -57.46 -19.70
CA CYS A 105 -22.36 -57.46 -20.84
C CYS A 105 -23.27 -58.69 -20.83
N ARG A 106 -24.58 -58.49 -20.99
CA ARG A 106 -25.30 -59.25 -22.03
C ARG A 106 -25.58 -58.30 -23.19
N ASP A 107 -24.56 -58.15 -24.03
CA ASP A 107 -24.69 -57.61 -25.38
C ASP A 107 -25.38 -58.65 -26.28
N PRO A 108 -26.18 -58.21 -27.27
CA PRO A 108 -25.59 -58.21 -28.60
C PRO A 108 -25.88 -56.94 -29.42
N CYS A 109 -24.77 -56.37 -29.91
CA CYS A 109 -24.60 -55.43 -31.02
C CYS A 109 -24.87 -53.94 -30.75
N ARG A 110 -23.78 -53.28 -30.35
CA ARG A 110 -23.16 -52.08 -30.96
C ARG A 110 -24.03 -50.84 -31.23
N SER A 111 -23.63 -49.78 -30.49
CA SER A 111 -23.54 -48.37 -30.88
C SER A 111 -24.71 -47.44 -30.54
N TYR A 112 -24.97 -47.18 -29.24
CA TYR A 112 -25.70 -46.00 -28.74
C TYR A 112 -25.31 -45.63 -27.28
N SER A 113 -25.33 -44.34 -26.90
CA SER A 113 -25.13 -43.82 -25.54
C SER A 113 -26.44 -43.70 -24.75
N CYS A 114 -26.36 -43.82 -23.42
CA CYS A 114 -27.48 -43.86 -22.47
C CYS A 114 -27.64 -42.53 -21.72
N GLN A 115 -28.84 -41.93 -21.75
CA GLN A 115 -29.33 -40.97 -20.77
C GLN A 115 -30.65 -41.51 -20.21
N ASP A 116 -30.74 -41.66 -18.88
CA ASP A 116 -31.91 -42.18 -18.14
C ASP A 116 -32.57 -43.43 -18.75
N GLY A 117 -31.76 -44.35 -19.25
CA GLY A 117 -32.22 -45.66 -19.72
C GLY A 117 -32.81 -45.71 -21.12
N THR A 118 -32.60 -44.70 -22.00
CA THR A 118 -32.97 -44.80 -23.43
C THR A 118 -31.97 -44.11 -24.38
N CYS A 119 -31.84 -44.60 -25.62
CA CYS A 119 -30.91 -44.14 -26.69
C CYS A 119 -31.61 -43.26 -27.76
N VAL A 120 -31.03 -42.13 -28.22
CA VAL A 120 -31.65 -41.22 -29.22
C VAL A 120 -30.64 -40.55 -30.19
N TYR A 121 -31.04 -40.28 -31.46
CA TYR A 121 -30.30 -39.58 -32.55
C TYR A 121 -31.24 -38.70 -33.40
N GLY A 122 -30.73 -37.68 -34.13
CA GLY A 122 -31.42 -37.09 -35.31
C GLY A 122 -30.81 -35.80 -35.92
N LEU A 123 -30.70 -35.74 -37.26
CA LEU A 123 -30.39 -34.56 -38.10
C LEU A 123 -31.50 -34.33 -39.17
N VAL A 124 -31.59 -33.08 -39.70
CA VAL A 124 -31.57 -32.66 -41.14
C VAL A 124 -32.57 -31.53 -41.51
N ASP A 125 -31.97 -30.43 -42.03
CA ASP A 125 -32.21 -29.55 -43.21
C ASP A 125 -33.57 -29.56 -43.95
N ARG A 126 -34.09 -28.37 -44.27
CA ARG A 126 -35.48 -28.16 -44.71
C ARG A 126 -35.73 -26.89 -45.56
N ASP A 127 -35.20 -26.82 -46.79
CA ASP A 127 -35.82 -26.01 -47.87
C ASP A 127 -36.13 -26.77 -49.18
N ARG A 128 -35.76 -28.05 -49.32
CA ARG A 128 -36.42 -29.04 -50.21
C ARG A 128 -36.61 -28.61 -51.68
N ASP A 129 -35.56 -28.63 -52.49
CA ASP A 129 -35.74 -28.64 -53.95
C ASP A 129 -34.85 -29.63 -54.73
N GLY A 130 -33.67 -29.99 -54.24
CA GLY A 130 -32.99 -31.23 -54.62
C GLY A 130 -32.73 -31.45 -56.12
N ASP A 131 -31.88 -30.63 -56.74
CA ASP A 131 -31.39 -30.91 -58.11
C ASP A 131 -29.93 -30.52 -58.42
N GLY A 132 -29.16 -29.96 -57.48
CA GLY A 132 -27.69 -29.99 -57.55
C GLY A 132 -27.06 -29.43 -58.84
N HIS A 133 -27.61 -28.36 -59.42
CA HIS A 133 -27.00 -27.65 -60.56
C HIS A 133 -27.16 -26.11 -60.48
N ILE A 134 -26.14 -25.45 -61.03
CA ILE A 134 -26.03 -24.01 -61.37
C ILE A 134 -26.60 -23.77 -62.77
N ASP A 135 -27.38 -22.70 -62.99
CA ASP A 135 -27.08 -21.65 -64.01
C ASP A 135 -28.04 -20.44 -63.99
N ALA A 136 -27.52 -19.33 -64.51
CA ALA A 136 -28.14 -18.03 -64.73
C ALA A 136 -29.14 -17.97 -65.91
N ALA A 137 -29.96 -16.91 -65.97
CA ALA A 137 -30.38 -16.30 -67.24
C ALA A 137 -31.08 -14.93 -67.08
N CYS A 138 -30.45 -13.88 -67.62
CA CYS A 138 -31.05 -13.08 -68.70
C CYS A 138 -29.98 -12.74 -69.75
N PRO A 139 -30.18 -13.15 -71.02
CA PRO A 139 -29.41 -12.71 -72.19
C PRO A 139 -30.21 -11.72 -73.06
N GLU A 140 -29.55 -10.68 -73.57
CA GLU A 140 -29.56 -10.14 -74.95
C GLU A 140 -28.99 -8.71 -74.96
N GLY A 141 -28.00 -8.46 -75.81
CA GLY A 141 -27.15 -7.27 -75.79
C GLY A 141 -27.68 -6.04 -76.52
N ASP A 142 -26.98 -4.94 -76.20
CA ASP A 142 -26.97 -3.57 -76.72
C ASP A 142 -28.13 -2.62 -76.34
N ASP A 143 -27.92 -1.85 -75.27
CA ASP A 143 -27.66 -0.41 -75.39
C ASP A 143 -26.63 0.09 -74.35
N CYS A 144 -25.73 0.94 -74.83
CA CYS A 144 -24.81 1.72 -74.00
C CYS A 144 -25.55 3.02 -73.67
N ASP A 145 -26.12 3.13 -72.47
CA ASP A 145 -26.48 4.42 -71.92
C ASP A 145 -25.83 4.64 -70.56
N ASP A 146 -25.08 5.74 -70.54
CA ASP A 146 -24.59 6.44 -69.37
C ASP A 146 -25.76 6.69 -68.40
N ASP A 147 -25.83 5.95 -67.29
CA ASP A 147 -26.68 6.32 -66.16
C ASP A 147 -25.94 6.10 -64.82
N PRO A 148 -25.13 7.08 -64.38
CA PRO A 148 -24.70 7.17 -62.99
C PRO A 148 -25.94 7.61 -62.21
N ALA A 149 -26.53 6.73 -61.42
CA ALA A 149 -27.79 7.00 -60.75
C ALA A 149 -27.65 8.08 -59.63
N GLY A 150 -27.53 9.35 -60.06
CA GLY A 150 -27.74 10.55 -59.25
C GLY A 150 -27.37 11.91 -59.86
N CYS A 151 -26.23 12.07 -60.56
CA CYS A 151 -25.57 13.40 -60.67
C CYS A 151 -25.71 14.15 -62.01
N GLY A 152 -26.14 13.49 -63.09
CA GLY A 152 -26.25 14.11 -64.42
C GLY A 152 -24.92 14.64 -64.97
N SER A 153 -24.92 15.83 -65.61
CA SER A 153 -23.73 16.40 -66.29
C SER A 153 -22.59 16.84 -65.37
N ALA A 154 -22.70 16.60 -64.05
CA ALA A 154 -21.67 16.92 -63.07
C ALA A 154 -20.61 15.83 -62.94
N CYS A 155 -20.89 14.61 -63.36
CA CYS A 155 -19.95 13.49 -63.30
C CYS A 155 -19.18 13.32 -64.61
N TYR A 156 -17.84 13.34 -64.54
CA TYR A 156 -16.97 13.17 -65.71
C TYR A 156 -15.56 12.70 -65.30
N PRO A 157 -14.85 11.95 -66.17
CA PRO A 157 -13.47 11.53 -65.92
C PRO A 157 -12.54 12.69 -65.53
N GLY A 158 -12.05 12.67 -64.28
CA GLY A 158 -11.20 13.69 -63.69
C GLY A 158 -11.92 14.84 -62.97
N ALA A 159 -13.21 14.68 -62.64
CA ALA A 159 -13.89 15.52 -61.66
C ALA A 159 -13.28 15.33 -60.25
N ARG A 160 -13.65 16.20 -59.30
CA ARG A 160 -13.20 16.08 -57.91
C ARG A 160 -14.27 15.32 -57.12
N GLU A 161 -13.88 14.26 -56.42
CA GLU A 161 -14.74 13.52 -55.51
C GLU A 161 -15.22 14.38 -54.33
N ILE A 162 -16.51 14.34 -54.04
CA ILE A 162 -17.19 14.95 -52.90
C ILE A 162 -18.07 13.85 -52.28
N CYS A 163 -18.12 13.78 -50.96
CA CYS A 163 -18.84 12.72 -50.25
C CYS A 163 -20.36 12.95 -50.32
N ASP A 164 -21.00 12.43 -51.37
CA ASP A 164 -22.44 12.61 -51.62
C ASP A 164 -23.16 11.34 -52.07
N GLY A 165 -22.47 10.19 -52.02
CA GLY A 165 -23.01 8.88 -52.38
C GLY A 165 -22.89 8.59 -53.87
N GLN A 166 -22.11 9.39 -54.60
CA GLN A 166 -22.02 9.33 -56.06
C GLN A 166 -20.56 9.32 -56.50
N ASP A 167 -20.26 8.47 -57.48
CA ASP A 167 -18.96 8.43 -58.15
C ASP A 167 -18.84 9.64 -59.09
N ASN A 168 -18.21 10.72 -58.62
CA ASN A 168 -18.21 12.01 -59.32
C ASN A 168 -17.26 12.00 -60.53
N ASP A 169 -16.17 11.24 -60.49
CA ASP A 169 -15.18 11.15 -61.55
C ASP A 169 -15.35 9.92 -62.46
N CYS A 170 -16.32 9.07 -62.18
CA CYS A 170 -16.65 7.86 -62.95
C CYS A 170 -15.49 6.85 -63.02
N ASP A 171 -14.60 6.85 -62.03
CA ASP A 171 -13.57 5.84 -61.86
C ASP A 171 -13.94 4.89 -60.70
N PRO A 172 -14.34 3.64 -60.96
CA PRO A 172 -14.73 2.70 -59.91
C PRO A 172 -13.56 2.28 -58.99
N ALA A 173 -12.33 2.73 -59.27
CA ALA A 173 -11.17 2.53 -58.42
C ALA A 173 -10.97 3.64 -57.36
N THR A 174 -11.61 4.80 -57.51
CA THR A 174 -11.64 5.89 -56.52
C THR A 174 -12.90 5.75 -55.66
N ALA A 175 -12.73 5.75 -54.34
CA ALA A 175 -13.88 5.67 -53.43
C ALA A 175 -14.58 7.03 -53.36
N ASP A 176 -15.91 7.00 -53.20
CA ASP A 176 -16.75 8.19 -52.95
C ASP A 176 -16.16 9.05 -51.81
N GLY A 177 -16.13 10.36 -52.03
CA GLY A 177 -15.57 11.33 -51.10
C GLY A 177 -14.05 11.32 -50.94
N SER A 178 -13.27 10.45 -51.59
CA SER A 178 -11.81 10.30 -51.33
C SER A 178 -10.92 11.55 -51.53
N ALA A 179 -11.44 12.61 -52.17
CA ALA A 179 -10.77 13.90 -52.36
C ALA A 179 -11.61 15.11 -51.87
N ASP A 180 -12.59 14.86 -51.00
CA ASP A 180 -13.51 15.87 -50.47
C ASP A 180 -12.73 17.01 -49.79
N PRO A 181 -13.05 18.30 -50.06
CA PRO A 181 -12.39 19.43 -49.40
C PRO A 181 -12.51 19.47 -47.88
N LEU A 182 -13.50 18.78 -47.30
CA LEU A 182 -13.73 18.72 -45.87
C LEU A 182 -13.03 17.53 -45.21
N LEU A 183 -12.49 16.56 -45.96
CA LEU A 183 -11.65 15.52 -45.38
C LEU A 183 -10.41 16.14 -44.71
N GLY A 184 -10.26 15.90 -43.42
CA GLY A 184 -9.25 16.52 -42.55
C GLY A 184 -9.57 17.95 -42.10
N SER A 185 -10.78 18.46 -42.36
CA SER A 185 -11.29 19.68 -41.72
C SER A 185 -12.02 19.35 -40.42
N SER A 186 -12.07 20.31 -39.49
CA SER A 186 -12.68 20.12 -38.19
C SER A 186 -14.20 19.89 -38.30
N CYS A 187 -14.70 19.01 -37.46
CA CYS A 187 -16.12 18.71 -37.28
C CYS A 187 -16.45 18.56 -35.80
N ASP A 188 -17.73 18.41 -35.51
CA ASP A 188 -18.32 18.25 -34.17
C ASP A 188 -19.21 17.01 -34.31
N GLY A 189 -18.83 15.91 -33.66
CA GLY A 189 -19.44 14.59 -33.79
C GLY A 189 -20.92 14.54 -33.34
N PRO A 190 -21.55 13.35 -33.33
CA PRO A 190 -22.90 13.17 -32.78
C PRO A 190 -22.94 12.96 -31.25
N ASP A 191 -21.92 13.42 -30.52
CA ASP A 191 -21.80 13.49 -29.06
C ASP A 191 -22.40 14.79 -28.50
N SER A 192 -22.18 15.05 -27.21
CA SER A 192 -22.89 16.05 -26.41
C SER A 192 -22.06 17.25 -25.99
N ASP A 193 -20.75 17.22 -26.18
CA ASP A 193 -19.89 18.40 -26.11
C ASP A 193 -19.94 19.16 -27.45
N LEU A 194 -19.37 20.36 -27.51
CA LEU A 194 -19.44 21.27 -28.66
C LEU A 194 -18.02 21.70 -29.07
N CYS A 195 -17.04 20.80 -28.91
CA CYS A 195 -15.64 21.09 -29.20
C CYS A 195 -15.37 20.92 -30.73
N GLU A 196 -14.53 21.78 -31.33
CA GLU A 196 -14.13 21.66 -32.75
C GLU A 196 -12.77 20.94 -32.89
N ASP A 197 -12.61 19.76 -32.31
CA ASP A 197 -11.36 18.95 -32.30
C ASP A 197 -11.43 17.66 -33.11
N ASP A 198 -12.63 17.17 -33.43
CA ASP A 198 -12.79 16.06 -34.36
C ASP A 198 -12.45 16.46 -35.81
N SER A 199 -12.05 15.47 -36.62
CA SER A 199 -11.89 15.65 -38.06
C SER A 199 -12.71 14.67 -38.89
N TYR A 200 -13.21 15.16 -40.03
CA TYR A 200 -13.84 14.28 -41.02
C TYR A 200 -12.75 13.38 -41.62
N ASP A 201 -12.65 12.12 -41.20
CA ASP A 201 -11.58 11.22 -41.65
C ASP A 201 -12.02 10.20 -42.70
N SER A 202 -13.33 10.02 -42.88
CA SER A 202 -13.83 9.09 -43.90
C SER A 202 -15.18 9.50 -44.48
N CYS A 203 -15.51 8.96 -45.64
CA CYS A 203 -16.82 9.05 -46.27
C CYS A 203 -17.48 7.68 -46.22
N GLN A 204 -18.67 7.56 -45.63
CA GLN A 204 -19.43 6.30 -45.58
C GLN A 204 -20.87 6.57 -46.03
N ASP A 205 -21.37 5.75 -46.97
CA ASP A 205 -22.72 5.83 -47.53
C ASP A 205 -23.13 7.25 -48.00
N GLY A 206 -22.18 8.02 -48.53
CA GLY A 206 -22.42 9.38 -49.03
C GLY A 206 -22.53 10.47 -47.96
N VAL A 207 -22.04 10.20 -46.75
CA VAL A 207 -21.97 11.16 -45.64
C VAL A 207 -20.57 11.19 -45.07
N LEU A 208 -20.02 12.39 -44.87
CA LEU A 208 -18.74 12.56 -44.19
C LEU A 208 -18.89 12.08 -42.75
N VAL A 209 -18.05 11.13 -42.37
CA VAL A 209 -17.96 10.59 -41.02
C VAL A 209 -16.95 11.43 -40.27
N CYS A 210 -17.45 12.14 -39.27
CA CYS A 210 -16.65 12.71 -38.21
C CYS A 210 -16.22 11.55 -37.31
N SER A 211 -14.93 11.23 -37.28
CA SER A 211 -14.42 10.16 -36.42
C SER A 211 -13.96 10.77 -35.12
N THR A 212 -14.50 10.28 -34.03
CA THR A 212 -14.16 10.74 -32.70
C THR A 212 -12.68 10.47 -32.44
N GLY A 213 -11.95 11.50 -32.02
CA GLY A 213 -10.75 11.34 -31.21
C GLY A 213 -11.05 10.53 -29.94
N SER A 214 -10.09 10.36 -29.06
CA SER A 214 -10.31 9.60 -27.83
C SER A 214 -9.73 10.38 -26.68
N ASP A 215 -10.33 11.51 -26.32
CA ASP A 215 -9.86 12.36 -25.22
C ASP A 215 -10.76 13.57 -24.85
N ASP A 216 -12.02 13.38 -24.43
CA ASP A 216 -12.89 14.52 -24.04
C ASP A 216 -13.61 14.29 -22.68
N VAL A 217 -12.84 14.07 -21.63
CA VAL A 217 -13.35 14.10 -20.24
C VAL A 217 -12.31 14.84 -19.40
N GLU A 218 -12.71 15.90 -18.68
CA GLU A 218 -11.92 16.43 -17.57
C GLU A 218 -11.63 15.26 -16.61
N GLY A 219 -10.35 14.95 -16.44
CA GLY A 219 -9.93 13.86 -15.55
C GLY A 219 -10.36 14.13 -14.11
N PRO A 220 -10.24 13.17 -13.19
CA PRO A 220 -10.42 13.47 -11.77
C PRO A 220 -9.35 14.47 -11.28
N ASN A 221 -9.64 15.24 -10.21
CA ASN A 221 -8.70 16.21 -9.62
C ASN A 221 -7.28 15.63 -9.43
N GLY A 222 -6.26 16.29 -9.99
CA GLY A 222 -4.88 15.80 -10.02
C GLY A 222 -4.47 15.11 -11.32
N ASP A 223 -5.41 14.84 -12.23
CA ASP A 223 -5.10 14.61 -13.64
C ASP A 223 -4.52 15.89 -14.27
N PRO A 224 -3.56 15.79 -15.23
CA PRO A 224 -3.05 16.96 -15.94
C PRO A 224 -4.14 17.85 -16.56
N SER A 225 -5.27 17.29 -16.97
CA SER A 225 -6.45 18.03 -17.47
C SER A 225 -7.04 18.99 -16.43
N CYS A 226 -7.14 18.60 -15.15
CA CYS A 226 -7.64 19.46 -14.05
C CYS A 226 -6.70 20.63 -13.63
N SER A 227 -5.65 20.92 -14.39
CA SER A 227 -4.67 21.95 -14.00
C SER A 227 -4.00 22.68 -15.17
N ASP A 228 -4.44 22.44 -16.40
CA ASP A 228 -3.82 22.99 -17.61
C ASP A 228 -4.50 24.29 -18.10
N GLY A 229 -5.60 24.71 -17.47
CA GLY A 229 -6.33 25.92 -17.84
C GLY A 229 -7.25 25.75 -19.05
N VAL A 230 -7.48 24.51 -19.48
CA VAL A 230 -8.37 24.13 -20.57
C VAL A 230 -9.64 23.51 -19.97
N ASP A 231 -10.76 23.67 -20.68
CA ASP A 231 -12.06 23.07 -20.36
C ASP A 231 -12.15 21.85 -21.27
N ASN A 232 -11.61 20.72 -20.80
CA ASN A 232 -11.31 19.54 -21.64
C ASN A 232 -12.58 18.74 -22.02
N ASP A 233 -13.72 19.00 -21.38
CA ASP A 233 -15.03 18.44 -21.74
C ASP A 233 -16.05 19.51 -22.18
N CYS A 234 -15.59 20.76 -22.37
CA CYS A 234 -16.34 21.91 -22.87
C CYS A 234 -17.65 22.19 -22.10
N ASP A 235 -17.74 21.86 -20.81
CA ASP A 235 -18.95 22.04 -19.98
C ASP A 235 -19.15 23.50 -19.51
N GLY A 236 -18.12 24.33 -19.72
CA GLY A 236 -18.07 25.73 -19.33
C GLY A 236 -17.36 25.98 -17.98
N GLN A 237 -16.79 24.95 -17.38
CA GLN A 237 -15.94 25.00 -16.20
C GLN A 237 -14.55 24.45 -16.58
N SER A 238 -13.50 25.04 -16.02
CA SER A 238 -12.13 24.59 -16.28
C SER A 238 -11.42 24.36 -14.95
N ASP A 239 -10.63 23.29 -14.86
CA ASP A 239 -9.81 22.97 -13.69
C ASP A 239 -10.61 23.00 -12.37
N ALA A 240 -10.16 23.76 -11.36
CA ALA A 240 -10.80 23.93 -10.05
C ALA A 240 -12.24 24.50 -10.06
N GLN A 241 -12.78 24.89 -11.22
CA GLN A 241 -14.21 25.22 -11.35
C GLN A 241 -15.06 23.98 -11.66
N GLU A 242 -14.45 22.92 -12.17
CA GLU A 242 -15.07 21.64 -12.50
C GLU A 242 -15.34 20.83 -11.22
N PRO A 243 -16.59 20.39 -10.97
CA PRO A 243 -16.92 19.50 -9.85
C PRO A 243 -16.07 18.24 -9.79
N ALA A 244 -15.75 17.61 -10.92
CA ALA A 244 -14.86 16.44 -10.98
C ALA A 244 -13.40 16.76 -10.57
N CYS A 245 -13.00 18.03 -10.67
CA CYS A 245 -11.73 18.57 -10.21
C CYS A 245 -11.82 19.26 -8.83
N SER A 246 -12.91 19.07 -8.06
CA SER A 246 -13.12 19.72 -6.75
C SER A 246 -13.71 18.78 -5.69
N ASP A 247 -13.35 17.50 -5.74
CA ASP A 247 -13.74 16.57 -4.70
C ASP A 247 -13.15 16.97 -3.33
N ASN A 248 -13.91 16.65 -2.28
CA ASN A 248 -13.46 16.80 -0.90
C ASN A 248 -12.35 15.80 -0.60
N THR A 249 -11.25 16.23 0.01
CA THR A 249 -10.17 15.33 0.47
C THR A 249 -10.35 14.98 1.95
N PRO A 250 -9.83 13.83 2.43
CA PRO A 250 -9.78 13.60 3.87
C PRO A 250 -8.91 14.65 4.57
N PRO A 251 -9.11 14.93 5.87
CA PRO A 251 -8.23 15.81 6.63
C PRO A 251 -6.83 15.22 6.87
N LEU A 252 -5.80 16.07 6.82
CA LEU A 252 -4.46 15.75 7.33
C LEU A 252 -4.44 15.91 8.85
N VAL A 253 -4.30 14.79 9.55
CA VAL A 253 -4.47 14.74 11.01
C VAL A 253 -3.15 14.89 11.73
N ALA A 254 -3.14 15.79 12.71
CA ALA A 254 -2.01 15.99 13.60
C ALA A 254 -2.49 16.43 14.99
N PHE A 255 -1.84 15.91 16.03
CA PHE A 255 -1.98 16.40 17.39
C PHE A 255 -0.71 16.23 18.21
N MET A 256 -0.67 16.95 19.33
CA MET A 256 0.40 16.90 20.33
C MET A 256 -0.14 16.45 21.69
N VAL A 257 0.74 15.86 22.50
CA VAL A 257 0.48 15.48 23.90
C VAL A 257 1.35 16.36 24.81
N SER A 258 0.77 16.98 25.84
CA SER A 258 1.52 17.82 26.78
C SER A 258 1.01 17.71 28.23
N PRO A 259 1.88 17.41 29.21
CA PRO A 259 3.26 16.92 29.03
C PRO A 259 3.26 15.49 28.44
N PRO A 260 4.33 15.08 27.74
CA PRO A 260 4.43 13.74 27.13
C PRO A 260 4.73 12.63 28.15
N VAL A 261 5.16 13.01 29.36
CA VAL A 261 5.38 12.13 30.50
C VAL A 261 4.57 12.64 31.69
N VAL A 262 3.81 11.75 32.34
CA VAL A 262 2.96 12.07 33.50
C VAL A 262 3.05 10.98 34.58
N GLU A 263 2.72 11.34 35.81
CA GLU A 263 2.50 10.38 36.90
C GLU A 263 1.15 9.64 36.74
N PRO A 264 0.99 8.45 37.35
CA PRO A 264 -0.32 7.81 37.45
C PRO A 264 -1.39 8.73 38.03
N GLY A 265 -2.47 8.95 37.26
CA GLY A 265 -3.60 9.81 37.62
C GLY A 265 -3.38 11.30 37.38
N GLN A 266 -2.19 11.72 36.92
CA GLN A 266 -1.94 13.10 36.49
C GLN A 266 -2.57 13.35 35.11
N GLN A 267 -3.12 14.54 34.92
CA GLN A 267 -3.71 14.94 33.64
C GLN A 267 -2.65 15.38 32.63
N PHE A 268 -2.82 14.95 31.39
CA PHE A 268 -2.19 15.52 30.20
C PHE A 268 -3.26 16.14 29.30
N THR A 269 -2.83 17.01 28.39
CA THR A 269 -3.65 17.64 27.36
C THR A 269 -3.26 17.10 25.99
N VAL A 270 -4.26 16.79 25.18
CA VAL A 270 -4.10 16.54 23.74
C VAL A 270 -4.59 17.76 22.96
N ASP A 271 -3.85 18.17 21.94
CA ASP A 271 -4.16 19.35 21.11
C ASP A 271 -4.07 19.01 19.61
N ALA A 272 -5.21 18.92 18.95
CA ALA A 272 -5.38 18.63 17.52
C ALA A 272 -5.41 19.89 16.64
N SER A 273 -5.09 21.07 17.17
CA SER A 273 -5.20 22.35 16.43
C SER A 273 -4.26 22.44 15.22
N SER A 274 -3.27 21.55 15.11
CA SER A 274 -2.37 21.43 13.96
C SER A 274 -2.94 20.60 12.80
N SER A 275 -4.10 19.96 12.98
CA SER A 275 -4.82 19.27 11.89
C SER A 275 -5.28 20.28 10.84
N ARG A 276 -5.32 19.85 9.58
CA ARG A 276 -5.62 20.69 8.43
C ARG A 276 -6.45 19.91 7.43
N ASP A 277 -7.20 20.65 6.65
CA ASP A 277 -7.88 20.14 5.48
C ASP A 277 -7.58 21.09 4.32
N ARG A 278 -7.54 20.58 3.09
CA ARG A 278 -7.16 21.37 1.92
C ARG A 278 -8.31 22.29 1.50
N GLU A 279 -9.53 21.80 1.60
CA GLU A 279 -10.75 22.49 1.18
C GLU A 279 -11.38 23.28 2.35
N GLU A 280 -11.18 22.80 3.58
CA GLU A 280 -11.91 23.26 4.75
C GLU A 280 -11.02 23.90 5.84
N ALA A 281 -11.52 24.99 6.44
CA ALA A 281 -10.86 25.62 7.58
C ALA A 281 -10.95 24.75 8.83
N VAL A 282 -9.84 24.62 9.57
CA VAL A 282 -9.71 23.80 10.80
C VAL A 282 -10.82 23.97 11.85
N VAL A 283 -11.48 25.13 11.88
CA VAL A 283 -12.60 25.43 12.80
C VAL A 283 -13.86 24.61 12.53
N PHE A 284 -14.04 24.12 11.30
CA PHE A 284 -15.18 23.32 10.89
C PHE A 284 -14.94 21.82 11.08
N LEU A 285 -13.68 21.39 11.05
CA LEU A 285 -13.32 20.01 11.31
C LEU A 285 -13.86 19.57 12.67
N GLU A 286 -14.30 18.32 12.78
CA GLU A 286 -14.69 17.68 14.03
C GLU A 286 -13.60 16.71 14.47
N VAL A 287 -13.38 16.56 15.77
CA VAL A 287 -12.40 15.63 16.34
C VAL A 287 -13.03 14.71 17.36
N ARG A 288 -12.51 13.48 17.47
CA ARG A 288 -12.79 12.56 18.56
C ARG A 288 -11.58 11.68 18.88
N TRP A 289 -11.55 11.22 20.11
CA TRP A 289 -10.46 10.50 20.74
C TRP A 289 -10.88 9.08 21.11
N ASP A 290 -9.96 8.15 20.87
CA ASP A 290 -9.92 6.80 21.43
C ASP A 290 -8.66 6.77 22.32
N TRP A 291 -8.88 6.71 23.63
CA TRP A 291 -7.82 6.91 24.64
C TRP A 291 -6.92 5.69 24.75
N GLU A 292 -7.51 4.50 24.75
CA GLU A 292 -6.80 3.23 24.86
C GLU A 292 -6.44 2.65 23.50
N ASN A 293 -6.92 3.27 22.43
CA ASN A 293 -6.60 2.92 21.06
C ASN A 293 -6.99 1.45 20.79
N ASP A 294 -8.21 1.10 21.22
CA ASP A 294 -8.79 -0.25 21.16
C ASP A 294 -9.81 -0.42 20.02
N GLY A 295 -9.99 0.61 19.20
CA GLY A 295 -10.95 0.65 18.10
C GLY A 295 -12.34 1.16 18.51
N THR A 296 -12.55 1.48 19.79
CA THR A 296 -13.77 2.07 20.31
C THR A 296 -13.54 3.54 20.67
N TRP A 297 -14.26 4.44 20.00
CA TRP A 297 -14.16 5.88 20.29
C TRP A 297 -14.81 6.25 21.63
N ASP A 298 -14.03 6.82 22.55
CA ASP A 298 -14.47 7.22 23.89
C ASP A 298 -15.23 8.54 23.95
N THR A 299 -15.07 9.36 22.92
CA THR A 299 -15.64 10.70 22.86
C THR A 299 -16.49 10.89 21.62
N ASP A 300 -17.55 11.68 21.77
CA ASP A 300 -18.34 12.17 20.64
C ASP A 300 -17.52 13.19 19.84
N PHE A 301 -17.83 13.32 18.54
CA PHE A 301 -17.26 14.36 17.69
C PHE A 301 -17.52 15.76 18.26
N THR A 302 -16.50 16.60 18.23
CA THR A 302 -16.55 18.00 18.67
C THR A 302 -15.65 18.89 17.83
N THR A 303 -15.98 20.17 17.68
CA THR A 303 -15.08 21.16 17.07
C THR A 303 -14.03 21.70 18.05
N THR A 304 -14.11 21.31 19.33
CA THR A 304 -13.10 21.65 20.34
C THR A 304 -11.85 20.78 20.15
N LYS A 305 -10.73 21.39 19.72
CA LYS A 305 -9.49 20.67 19.36
C LYS A 305 -8.66 20.16 20.53
N THR A 306 -9.03 20.51 21.75
CA THR A 306 -8.28 20.17 22.95
C THR A 306 -9.12 19.31 23.89
N ALA A 307 -8.51 18.28 24.46
CA ALA A 307 -9.10 17.47 25.51
C ALA A 307 -8.05 17.14 26.59
N THR A 308 -8.51 16.75 27.77
CA THR A 308 -7.65 16.33 28.89
C THR A 308 -8.00 14.91 29.30
N HIS A 309 -6.99 14.10 29.57
CA HIS A 309 -7.16 12.72 30.01
C HIS A 309 -6.08 12.34 31.04
N SER A 310 -6.23 11.19 31.70
CA SER A 310 -5.27 10.67 32.68
C SER A 310 -5.34 9.15 32.76
N PHE A 311 -4.21 8.48 32.77
CA PHE A 311 -4.11 7.05 32.98
C PHE A 311 -3.60 6.73 34.39
N ASN A 312 -4.07 5.63 34.99
CA ASN A 312 -3.65 5.21 36.33
C ASN A 312 -2.59 4.10 36.32
N THR A 313 -2.26 3.56 35.14
CA THR A 313 -1.34 2.43 34.99
C THR A 313 -0.04 2.91 34.39
N VAL A 314 1.07 2.59 35.04
CA VAL A 314 2.42 2.81 34.50
C VAL A 314 2.58 1.99 33.23
N SER A 315 2.72 2.68 32.11
CA SER A 315 2.94 2.13 30.77
C SER A 315 3.18 3.28 29.79
N THR A 316 3.62 2.95 28.58
CA THR A 316 3.37 3.81 27.42
C THR A 316 1.95 3.52 26.93
N HIS A 317 1.13 4.56 26.79
CA HIS A 317 -0.23 4.47 26.24
C HIS A 317 -0.27 5.14 24.89
N THR A 318 -0.90 4.48 23.91
CA THR A 318 -1.12 5.03 22.56
C THR A 318 -2.53 5.60 22.52
N ILE A 319 -2.67 6.82 22.02
CA ILE A 319 -3.94 7.53 21.86
C ILE A 319 -4.19 7.70 20.36
N ALA A 320 -5.40 7.39 19.91
CA ALA A 320 -5.84 7.62 18.54
C ALA A 320 -6.73 8.87 18.44
N LEU A 321 -6.54 9.60 17.34
CA LEU A 321 -7.35 10.75 16.96
C LEU A 321 -7.96 10.49 15.60
N GLN A 322 -9.28 10.70 15.50
CA GLN A 322 -9.96 10.88 14.22
C GLN A 322 -10.37 12.33 14.04
N VAL A 323 -10.09 12.87 12.86
CA VAL A 323 -10.58 14.17 12.42
C VAL A 323 -11.49 13.94 11.22
N ARG A 324 -12.65 14.59 11.22
CA ARG A 324 -13.64 14.49 10.14
C ARG A 324 -13.99 15.87 9.62
N ASP A 325 -14.03 16.04 8.31
CA ASP A 325 -14.51 17.25 7.66
C ASP A 325 -16.05 17.30 7.57
N THR A 326 -16.59 18.37 6.99
CA THR A 326 -18.03 18.48 6.72
C THR A 326 -18.54 17.59 5.58
N GLY A 327 -17.66 17.10 4.70
CA GLY A 327 -17.92 16.08 3.68
C GLY A 327 -17.99 14.64 4.22
N LEU A 328 -17.73 14.47 5.53
CA LEU A 328 -17.68 13.20 6.27
C LEU A 328 -16.46 12.31 5.97
N LEU A 329 -15.47 12.78 5.21
CA LEU A 329 -14.20 12.07 5.09
C LEU A 329 -13.39 12.26 6.36
N SER A 330 -12.62 11.23 6.71
CA SER A 330 -11.89 11.17 7.98
C SER A 330 -10.42 10.89 7.75
N GLY A 331 -9.57 11.50 8.56
CA GLY A 331 -8.19 11.07 8.71
C GLY A 331 -7.92 10.60 10.13
N PHE A 332 -6.80 9.90 10.31
CA PHE A 332 -6.41 9.28 11.58
C PHE A 332 -4.93 9.51 11.88
N THR A 333 -4.58 9.59 13.16
CA THR A 333 -3.19 9.52 13.61
C THR A 333 -3.11 9.08 15.07
N THR A 334 -1.92 8.67 15.52
CA THR A 334 -1.66 8.28 16.91
C THR A 334 -0.51 9.06 17.51
N ARG A 335 -0.54 9.18 18.85
CA ARG A 335 0.58 9.65 19.67
C ARG A 335 0.62 8.84 20.95
N THR A 336 1.79 8.86 21.59
CA THR A 336 2.02 8.18 22.85
C THR A 336 2.12 9.17 24.00
N VAL A 337 1.68 8.72 25.18
CA VAL A 337 1.97 9.34 26.47
C VAL A 337 2.61 8.31 27.38
N VAL A 338 3.68 8.69 28.08
CA VAL A 338 4.36 7.82 29.02
C VAL A 338 3.84 8.11 30.43
N VAL A 339 3.32 7.09 31.08
CA VAL A 339 2.89 7.16 32.47
C VAL A 339 3.95 6.46 33.30
N GLN A 340 4.64 7.21 34.17
CA GLN A 340 5.77 6.69 34.94
C GLN A 340 5.80 7.29 36.34
N GLU A 341 6.26 6.49 37.31
CA GLU A 341 6.47 6.96 38.67
C GLU A 341 7.57 8.04 38.73
N VAL A 342 7.41 9.04 39.60
CA VAL A 342 8.41 10.11 39.82
C VAL A 342 9.79 9.55 40.13
N ALA A 343 9.84 8.44 40.88
CA ALA A 343 11.09 7.80 41.28
C ALA A 343 11.93 7.29 40.10
N ASN A 344 11.30 7.09 38.93
CA ASN A 344 11.95 6.60 37.72
C ASN A 344 11.92 7.64 36.58
N THR A 345 11.63 8.90 36.89
CA THR A 345 11.54 9.99 35.92
C THR A 345 12.61 11.03 36.22
N LEU A 346 13.43 11.33 35.22
CA LEU A 346 14.49 12.34 35.26
C LEU A 346 14.09 13.50 34.34
N VAL A 347 14.00 14.71 34.89
CA VAL A 347 13.58 15.89 34.13
C VAL A 347 14.80 16.76 33.86
N VAL A 348 15.21 16.84 32.59
CA VAL A 348 16.22 17.76 32.09
C VAL A 348 15.70 19.19 32.27
N THR A 349 16.54 20.05 32.85
CA THR A 349 16.15 21.40 33.26
C THR A 349 17.02 22.51 32.68
N THR A 350 18.09 22.15 31.97
CA THR A 350 18.98 23.08 31.28
C THR A 350 19.22 22.65 29.84
N ASP A 351 19.43 23.63 28.97
CA ASP A 351 19.81 23.46 27.57
C ASP A 351 21.33 23.31 27.37
N GLN A 352 22.12 23.50 28.44
CA GLN A 352 23.57 23.34 28.41
C GLN A 352 23.95 21.85 28.46
N ASP A 353 24.88 21.43 27.59
CA ASP A 353 25.50 20.10 27.64
C ASP A 353 26.66 20.08 28.67
N GLU A 354 26.30 20.02 29.95
CA GLU A 354 27.22 20.01 31.10
C GLU A 354 27.50 18.57 31.59
N ASP A 355 28.70 18.34 32.11
CA ASP A 355 29.15 17.09 32.75
C ASP A 355 29.71 17.44 34.15
N ASP A 356 28.83 17.74 35.10
CA ASP A 356 29.25 18.10 36.45
C ASP A 356 29.59 16.87 37.31
N PRO A 357 30.83 16.79 37.85
CA PRO A 357 31.23 15.64 38.66
C PRO A 357 30.37 15.46 39.92
N GLY A 358 29.62 14.36 39.95
CA GLY A 358 28.77 14.01 41.09
C GLY A 358 27.38 14.65 41.05
N ALA A 359 26.94 15.15 39.89
CA ALA A 359 25.58 15.59 39.65
C ALA A 359 24.55 14.56 40.14
N THR A 360 23.48 15.05 40.76
CA THR A 360 22.31 14.25 41.17
C THR A 360 21.04 15.03 40.83
N VAL A 361 19.88 14.36 40.83
CA VAL A 361 18.59 15.04 40.58
C VAL A 361 18.34 16.22 41.54
N GLN A 362 18.77 16.10 42.81
CA GLN A 362 18.54 17.13 43.82
C GLN A 362 19.65 18.21 43.87
N ASP A 363 20.82 17.88 43.36
CA ASP A 363 21.99 18.77 43.30
C ASP A 363 22.70 18.52 41.96
N PRO A 364 22.14 19.05 40.86
CA PRO A 364 22.65 18.76 39.51
C PRO A 364 23.99 19.42 39.24
N GLY A 365 24.31 20.51 39.94
CA GLY A 365 25.44 21.35 39.57
C GLY A 365 25.05 22.44 38.56
N GLY A 366 26.07 23.10 38.01
CA GLY A 366 25.99 23.96 36.84
C GLY A 366 24.77 24.87 36.74
N THR A 367 24.08 24.75 35.62
CA THR A 367 22.90 25.52 35.25
C THR A 367 21.58 24.77 35.47
N GLY A 368 21.65 23.48 35.77
CA GLY A 368 20.52 22.58 35.96
C GLY A 368 20.93 21.15 35.61
N LEU A 369 19.99 20.21 35.71
CA LEU A 369 20.24 18.84 35.26
C LEU A 369 20.30 18.81 33.74
N SER A 370 21.47 18.54 33.16
CA SER A 370 21.67 18.41 31.72
C SER A 370 21.15 17.06 31.19
N LEU A 371 20.96 16.94 29.87
CA LEU A 371 20.63 15.64 29.26
C LEU A 371 21.73 14.60 29.50
N ARG A 372 23.00 15.02 29.41
CA ARG A 372 24.16 14.15 29.66
C ARG A 372 24.15 13.59 31.07
N GLU A 373 23.98 14.45 32.07
CA GLU A 373 23.92 14.06 33.47
C GLU A 373 22.70 13.18 33.75
N ALA A 374 21.55 13.48 33.15
CA ALA A 374 20.35 12.65 33.28
C ALA A 374 20.60 11.23 32.76
N LEU A 375 21.29 11.09 31.63
CA LEU A 375 21.67 9.78 31.07
C LEU A 375 22.67 9.04 31.97
N ASP A 376 23.68 9.73 32.50
CA ASP A 376 24.66 9.13 33.42
C ASP A 376 24.02 8.68 34.74
N ILE A 377 23.07 9.46 35.27
CA ILE A 377 22.30 9.09 36.45
C ILE A 377 21.41 7.87 36.14
N ALA A 378 20.72 7.87 35.00
CA ALA A 378 19.86 6.77 34.57
C ALA A 378 20.63 5.45 34.51
N ALA A 379 21.83 5.46 33.93
CA ALA A 379 22.71 4.28 33.83
C ALA A 379 23.13 3.71 35.21
N GLY A 380 23.11 4.53 36.27
CA GLY A 380 23.38 4.10 37.64
C GLY A 380 22.16 3.60 38.43
N MET A 381 20.96 3.75 37.89
CA MET A 381 19.70 3.36 38.54
C MET A 381 19.31 1.92 38.20
N SER A 382 18.32 1.37 38.92
CA SER A 382 17.82 0.02 38.65
C SER A 382 16.46 0.07 37.99
N GLY A 383 16.29 -0.68 36.90
CA GLY A 383 15.05 -0.72 36.13
C GLY A 383 14.95 0.42 35.13
N GLN A 384 14.02 0.31 34.18
CA GLN A 384 13.91 1.26 33.07
C GLN A 384 13.60 2.68 33.57
N GLN A 385 14.46 3.63 33.20
CA GLN A 385 14.31 5.05 33.52
C GLN A 385 13.68 5.81 32.36
N THR A 386 12.95 6.89 32.67
CA THR A 386 12.42 7.83 31.68
C THR A 386 13.07 9.20 31.86
N VAL A 387 13.79 9.66 30.85
CA VAL A 387 14.32 11.03 30.77
C VAL A 387 13.35 11.88 29.96
N THR A 388 12.96 13.04 30.47
CA THR A 388 12.11 14.01 29.78
C THR A 388 12.57 15.43 30.05
N PHE A 389 11.88 16.44 29.52
CA PHE A 389 12.32 17.84 29.51
C PHE A 389 11.28 18.74 30.15
N ASN A 390 11.71 19.79 30.85
CA ASN A 390 10.80 20.76 31.46
C ASN A 390 10.21 21.78 30.47
N GLY A 391 10.52 21.66 29.18
CA GLY A 391 10.02 22.47 28.09
C GLY A 391 10.88 22.32 26.83
N PRO A 392 10.54 23.04 25.74
CA PRO A 392 11.36 23.13 24.54
C PRO A 392 12.74 23.69 24.84
N MET A 393 13.79 23.10 24.27
CA MET A 393 15.19 23.52 24.41
C MET A 393 16.07 22.97 23.29
N THR A 394 17.12 23.71 22.94
CA THR A 394 18.15 23.27 21.99
C THR A 394 19.43 22.96 22.73
N ILE A 395 19.81 21.69 22.75
CA ILE A 395 20.99 21.18 23.47
C ILE A 395 22.14 21.09 22.47
N MET A 396 23.07 22.03 22.57
CA MET A 396 24.28 22.06 21.76
C MET A 396 25.32 21.09 22.34
N LEU A 397 25.57 19.97 21.68
CA LEU A 397 26.46 18.93 22.17
C LEU A 397 27.94 19.37 22.15
N SER A 398 28.62 19.17 23.27
CA SER A 398 30.07 19.37 23.42
C SER A 398 30.89 18.12 23.09
N SER A 399 30.26 16.94 23.19
CA SER A 399 30.78 15.63 22.82
C SER A 399 29.62 14.67 22.55
N SER A 400 29.89 13.48 22.02
CA SER A 400 28.88 12.41 21.94
C SER A 400 28.22 12.19 23.29
N LEU A 401 26.89 11.99 23.31
CA LEU A 401 26.17 11.68 24.54
C LEU A 401 26.70 10.37 25.15
N PRO A 402 26.69 10.25 26.50
CA PRO A 402 27.35 9.15 27.18
C PRO A 402 26.73 7.79 26.84
N SER A 403 27.55 6.75 26.90
CA SER A 403 27.20 5.35 26.64
C SER A 403 28.14 4.46 27.47
N PRO A 404 27.65 3.40 28.17
CA PRO A 404 26.37 2.73 27.98
C PRO A 404 25.20 3.40 28.70
N TRP A 405 24.06 3.33 28.04
CA TRP A 405 22.74 3.57 28.61
C TRP A 405 22.39 2.37 29.52
N ASP A 406 21.46 2.49 30.47
CA ASP A 406 21.13 1.38 31.39
C ASP A 406 20.85 0.08 30.62
N THR A 407 21.46 -1.04 31.02
CA THR A 407 21.17 -2.38 30.47
C THR A 407 19.72 -2.83 30.67
N SER A 408 18.98 -2.18 31.57
CA SER A 408 17.54 -2.35 31.77
C SER A 408 16.71 -1.48 30.82
N GLY A 409 17.36 -0.67 29.97
CA GLY A 409 16.75 0.28 29.04
C GLY A 409 16.60 1.69 29.63
N THR A 410 16.73 2.71 28.79
CA THR A 410 16.40 4.12 29.10
C THR A 410 15.54 4.69 27.99
N LYS A 411 14.40 5.28 28.37
CA LYS A 411 13.51 5.99 27.45
C LYS A 411 13.77 7.49 27.52
N VAL A 412 14.14 8.12 26.42
CA VAL A 412 14.25 9.58 26.30
C VAL A 412 13.03 10.10 25.54
N VAL A 413 12.18 10.86 26.23
CA VAL A 413 10.92 11.40 25.70
C VAL A 413 11.02 12.91 25.61
N GLY A 414 11.27 13.38 24.39
CA GLY A 414 11.22 14.78 24.02
C GLY A 414 9.79 15.32 23.89
N MET A 415 9.71 16.53 23.34
CA MET A 415 8.48 17.18 22.90
C MET A 415 8.83 18.14 21.77
N SER A 416 7.82 18.74 21.13
CA SER A 416 8.05 19.75 20.09
C SER A 416 9.00 20.85 20.58
N GLY A 417 10.09 21.05 19.84
CA GLY A 417 11.14 22.02 20.15
C GLY A 417 12.22 21.51 21.12
N VAL A 418 12.27 20.22 21.43
CA VAL A 418 13.47 19.59 22.03
C VAL A 418 14.40 19.16 20.91
N VAL A 419 15.54 19.85 20.80
CA VAL A 419 16.53 19.67 19.73
C VAL A 419 17.86 19.22 20.32
N VAL A 420 18.43 18.15 19.79
CA VAL A 420 19.80 17.69 20.04
C VAL A 420 20.65 18.13 18.85
N ASP A 421 21.50 19.12 19.05
CA ASP A 421 22.26 19.78 17.99
C ASP A 421 23.76 19.44 18.11
N GLY A 422 24.28 18.80 17.06
CA GLY A 422 25.67 18.35 16.94
C GLY A 422 26.64 19.34 16.29
N ASP A 423 26.27 20.60 16.00
CA ASP A 423 27.07 21.55 15.20
C ASP A 423 28.47 21.82 15.80
N ASN A 424 28.61 21.68 17.12
CA ASN A 424 29.89 21.83 17.82
C ASN A 424 30.76 20.56 17.79
N LEU A 425 30.24 19.43 17.34
CA LEU A 425 30.96 18.17 17.27
C LEU A 425 31.86 18.13 16.04
N ASN A 426 33.08 17.61 16.21
CA ASN A 426 34.04 17.43 15.12
C ASN A 426 34.26 15.94 14.83
N ASN A 427 33.62 15.42 13.78
CA ASN A 427 33.71 14.02 13.35
C ASN A 427 33.40 13.05 14.50
N ALA A 428 32.29 13.31 15.20
CA ALA A 428 31.79 12.51 16.30
C ALA A 428 30.29 12.31 16.15
N ASP A 429 29.80 11.16 16.61
CA ASP A 429 28.39 10.80 16.55
C ASP A 429 27.62 11.53 17.66
N CYS A 430 26.35 11.87 17.44
CA CYS A 430 25.58 12.56 18.48
C CYS A 430 25.11 11.60 19.57
N ILE A 431 24.45 10.51 19.16
CA ILE A 431 23.83 9.52 20.07
C ILE A 431 24.31 8.12 19.74
N VAL A 432 24.72 7.35 20.75
CA VAL A 432 25.13 5.94 20.60
C VAL A 432 24.41 5.06 21.62
N LEU A 433 23.43 4.28 21.15
CA LEU A 433 22.69 3.29 21.94
C LEU A 433 23.48 1.97 21.99
N ALA A 434 24.47 1.89 22.87
CA ALA A 434 25.35 0.72 23.01
C ALA A 434 24.86 -0.31 24.04
N SER A 435 23.56 -0.31 24.35
CA SER A 435 22.91 -1.24 25.27
C SER A 435 21.48 -1.48 24.78
N PRO A 436 20.82 -2.58 25.16
CA PRO A 436 19.50 -2.91 24.62
C PRO A 436 18.37 -2.14 25.30
N LEU A 437 17.15 -2.23 24.74
CA LEU A 437 15.90 -1.73 25.34
C LEU A 437 15.83 -0.20 25.54
N ASN A 438 16.66 0.56 24.84
CA ASN A 438 16.59 2.02 24.85
C ASN A 438 15.59 2.52 23.83
N GLU A 439 14.96 3.65 24.15
CA GLU A 439 13.94 4.23 23.30
C GLU A 439 14.14 5.75 23.16
N LEU A 440 14.11 6.26 21.93
CA LEU A 440 14.07 7.69 21.65
C LEU A 440 12.70 8.07 21.08
N HIS A 441 12.07 9.07 21.68
CA HIS A 441 10.75 9.55 21.29
C HIS A 441 10.73 11.08 21.17
N TYR A 442 10.15 11.62 20.11
CA TYR A 442 9.86 13.06 19.96
C TYR A 442 11.08 13.98 20.10
N LEU A 443 12.24 13.55 19.60
CA LEU A 443 13.46 14.37 19.53
C LEU A 443 13.69 14.85 18.11
N GLU A 444 14.12 16.10 17.99
CA GLU A 444 14.78 16.62 16.78
C GLU A 444 16.30 16.42 16.93
N ILE A 445 16.96 15.83 15.94
CA ILE A 445 18.40 15.51 15.97
C ILE A 445 19.05 16.05 14.70
N THR A 446 19.92 17.04 14.86
CA THR A 446 20.44 17.81 13.72
C THR A 446 21.90 18.23 13.85
N ASN A 447 22.49 18.65 12.72
CA ASN A 447 23.86 19.16 12.59
C ASN A 447 24.97 18.24 13.13
N CYS A 448 24.71 16.94 13.28
CA CYS A 448 25.74 15.97 13.66
C CYS A 448 26.74 15.81 12.52
N SER A 449 28.04 16.04 12.79
CA SER A 449 29.09 15.95 11.78
C SER A 449 29.40 14.52 11.30
N SER A 450 28.93 13.49 12.01
CA SER A 450 29.03 12.06 11.71
C SER A 450 27.62 11.45 11.73
N TRP A 451 27.44 10.24 12.28
CA TRP A 451 26.12 9.64 12.49
C TRP A 451 25.32 10.44 13.52
N ALA A 452 24.06 10.72 13.20
CA ALA A 452 23.12 11.28 14.16
C ALA A 452 22.85 10.30 15.30
N VAL A 453 22.53 9.05 14.93
CA VAL A 453 22.26 7.98 15.89
C VAL A 453 22.92 6.68 15.43
N ILE A 454 23.64 6.03 16.34
CA ILE A 454 24.09 4.64 16.18
C ILE A 454 23.30 3.76 17.15
N VAL A 455 22.54 2.81 16.63
CA VAL A 455 21.85 1.77 17.38
C VAL A 455 22.75 0.53 17.42
N GLY A 456 23.56 0.47 18.47
CA GLY A 456 24.69 -0.44 18.62
C GLY A 456 24.31 -1.86 19.03
N ASP A 457 23.32 -1.98 19.91
CA ASP A 457 22.86 -3.22 20.55
C ASP A 457 21.43 -3.57 20.11
N ASP A 458 20.86 -4.64 20.67
CA ASP A 458 19.60 -5.22 20.21
C ASP A 458 18.36 -4.58 20.87
N ASN A 459 17.18 -4.72 20.27
CA ASN A 459 15.88 -4.35 20.89
C ASN A 459 15.74 -2.87 21.31
N ASN A 460 16.27 -1.93 20.54
CA ASN A 460 16.07 -0.49 20.73
C ASN A 460 15.00 0.06 19.77
N LEU A 461 14.41 1.20 20.14
CA LEU A 461 13.34 1.87 19.40
C LEU A 461 13.67 3.34 19.13
N LEU A 462 13.51 3.78 17.89
CA LEU A 462 13.36 5.20 17.54
C LEU A 462 11.93 5.41 17.04
N ALA A 463 11.14 6.27 17.67
CA ALA A 463 9.78 6.58 17.20
C ALA A 463 9.49 8.08 17.28
N HIS A 464 8.75 8.61 16.30
CA HIS A 464 8.36 10.02 16.26
C HIS A 464 9.54 11.02 16.35
N CYS A 465 10.74 10.62 15.95
CA CYS A 465 11.92 11.48 15.92
C CYS A 465 12.06 12.16 14.56
N HIS A 466 12.61 13.37 14.55
CA HIS A 466 13.02 14.07 13.33
C HIS A 466 14.53 14.11 13.26
N VAL A 467 15.14 13.34 12.36
CA VAL A 467 16.59 13.26 12.18
C VAL A 467 16.92 13.95 10.87
N HIS A 468 17.58 15.12 10.91
CA HIS A 468 17.79 15.88 9.69
C HIS A 468 19.07 16.70 9.64
N HIS A 469 19.56 16.97 8.43
CA HIS A 469 20.72 17.84 8.19
C HIS A 469 21.99 17.37 8.92
N ASN A 470 22.16 16.06 9.08
CA ASN A 470 23.36 15.46 9.65
C ASN A 470 24.32 15.00 8.53
N GLY A 471 25.58 14.72 8.86
CA GLY A 471 26.52 14.11 7.92
C GLY A 471 26.07 12.71 7.48
N LEU A 472 25.61 11.91 8.44
CA LEU A 472 24.98 10.60 8.26
C LEU A 472 23.76 10.52 9.18
N GLY A 473 22.69 9.85 8.74
CA GLY A 473 21.46 9.73 9.53
C GLY A 473 21.58 8.69 10.66
N VAL A 474 20.81 7.61 10.56
CA VAL A 474 20.74 6.56 11.58
C VAL A 474 21.46 5.30 11.10
N ARG A 475 22.27 4.67 11.97
CA ARG A 475 22.91 3.38 11.72
C ARG A 475 22.39 2.32 12.65
N ILE A 476 22.01 1.15 12.12
CA ILE A 476 21.62 -0.01 12.92
C ILE A 476 22.69 -1.10 12.80
N THR A 477 23.28 -1.49 13.92
CA THR A 477 24.27 -2.58 13.98
C THR A 477 23.87 -3.76 14.86
N GLY A 478 22.94 -3.58 15.79
CA GLY A 478 22.31 -4.67 16.55
C GLY A 478 21.07 -5.24 15.86
N VAL A 479 20.60 -6.41 16.29
CA VAL A 479 19.40 -7.08 15.74
C VAL A 479 18.12 -6.69 16.50
N ASP A 480 16.97 -6.92 15.87
CA ASP A 480 15.64 -6.72 16.48
C ASP A 480 15.40 -5.28 16.96
N ASN A 481 16.05 -4.32 16.30
CA ASN A 481 15.80 -2.90 16.50
C ASN A 481 14.66 -2.42 15.62
N GLN A 482 13.95 -1.38 16.06
CA GLN A 482 12.85 -0.78 15.31
C GLN A 482 13.09 0.71 15.07
N VAL A 483 12.85 1.15 13.84
CA VAL A 483 12.75 2.57 13.48
C VAL A 483 11.31 2.83 13.02
N GLY A 484 10.66 3.73 13.73
CA GLY A 484 9.27 4.11 13.58
C GLY A 484 8.35 3.53 14.66
N PRO A 485 7.07 3.92 14.66
CA PRO A 485 6.43 4.72 13.62
C PRO A 485 6.76 6.21 13.70
N GLY A 486 6.49 6.89 12.58
CA GLY A 486 6.42 8.35 12.50
C GLY A 486 7.75 9.07 12.62
N CYS A 487 8.89 8.42 12.37
CA CYS A 487 10.15 9.14 12.22
C CYS A 487 10.20 9.84 10.86
N GLU A 488 10.76 11.04 10.85
CA GLU A 488 11.11 11.80 9.65
C GLU A 488 12.64 11.85 9.57
N ILE A 489 13.21 11.33 8.48
CA ILE A 489 14.66 11.18 8.30
C ILE A 489 15.07 11.80 6.97
N ASP A 490 15.72 12.95 7.01
CA ASP A 490 15.89 13.75 5.79
C ASP A 490 17.13 14.65 5.71
N ASN A 491 17.40 15.15 4.50
CA ASN A 491 18.46 16.13 4.23
C ASN A 491 19.87 15.66 4.65
N HIS A 492 20.15 14.36 4.55
CA HIS A 492 21.49 13.81 4.73
C HIS A 492 22.24 13.77 3.38
N PRO A 493 23.51 14.17 3.29
CA PRO A 493 24.30 14.04 2.07
C PRO A 493 24.62 12.57 1.73
N GLN A 494 24.36 11.65 2.66
CA GLN A 494 24.54 10.20 2.55
C GLN A 494 23.22 9.47 2.85
N GLU A 495 23.27 8.22 3.31
CA GLU A 495 22.11 7.42 3.65
C GLU A 495 21.33 8.05 4.82
N GLY A 496 19.99 8.08 4.71
CA GLY A 496 19.13 8.43 5.84
C GLY A 496 19.17 7.36 6.92
N LEU A 497 19.11 6.09 6.50
CA LEU A 497 19.19 4.92 7.36
C LEU A 497 20.15 3.87 6.77
N ASP A 498 21.07 3.34 7.57
CA ASP A 498 22.06 2.31 7.19
C ASP A 498 21.93 1.08 8.10
N LEU A 499 21.61 -0.08 7.52
CA LEU A 499 21.42 -1.34 8.25
C LEU A 499 22.56 -2.30 7.97
N THR A 500 23.24 -2.72 9.03
CA THR A 500 24.17 -3.87 9.00
C THR A 500 23.66 -5.06 9.81
N ALA A 501 22.40 -5.03 10.22
CA ALA A 501 21.71 -6.03 11.02
C ALA A 501 20.19 -5.97 10.74
N ARG A 502 19.47 -7.07 11.02
CA ARG A 502 18.01 -7.15 10.91
C ARG A 502 17.33 -6.05 11.74
N ALA A 503 16.41 -5.31 11.12
CA ALA A 503 15.58 -4.32 11.80
C ALA A 503 14.16 -4.25 11.21
N ASP A 504 13.25 -3.63 11.96
CA ASP A 504 11.88 -3.33 11.53
C ASP A 504 11.75 -1.84 11.25
N ILE A 505 11.43 -1.48 10.00
CA ILE A 505 11.32 -0.10 9.52
C ILE A 505 9.85 0.16 9.20
N LEU A 506 9.16 0.87 10.08
CA LEU A 506 7.69 0.92 10.09
C LEU A 506 7.17 2.36 10.05
N GLY A 507 6.30 2.71 9.11
CA GLY A 507 5.51 3.95 9.21
C GLY A 507 6.32 5.25 9.18
N ASN A 508 7.46 5.30 8.48
CA ASN A 508 8.39 6.44 8.47
C ASN A 508 8.31 7.28 7.19
N ARG A 509 8.90 8.47 7.24
CA ARG A 509 9.19 9.31 6.07
C ARG A 509 10.70 9.43 5.90
N LEU A 510 11.24 8.91 4.79
CA LEU A 510 12.68 8.96 4.47
C LEU A 510 12.88 9.66 3.13
N HIS A 511 13.38 10.89 3.16
CA HIS A 511 13.41 11.74 1.97
C HIS A 511 14.59 12.70 1.88
N HIS A 512 14.88 13.20 0.68
CA HIS A 512 15.94 14.19 0.46
C HIS A 512 17.33 13.73 0.99
N ASN A 513 17.54 12.42 1.13
CA ASN A 513 18.82 11.82 1.46
C ASN A 513 19.55 11.38 0.18
N LEU A 514 20.76 10.85 0.26
CA LEU A 514 21.34 10.11 -0.86
C LEU A 514 20.54 8.85 -1.14
N GLN A 515 20.44 7.96 -0.15
CA GLN A 515 19.53 6.82 -0.13
C GLN A 515 18.54 7.03 1.00
N GLY A 516 17.28 6.67 0.83
CA GLY A 516 16.35 6.63 1.96
C GLY A 516 16.84 5.61 3.00
N LEU A 517 16.96 4.35 2.56
CA LEU A 517 17.46 3.23 3.35
C LEU A 517 18.52 2.44 2.56
N ALA A 518 19.66 2.16 3.18
CA ALA A 518 20.67 1.23 2.67
C ALA A 518 20.76 -0.03 3.54
N LEU A 519 20.75 -1.20 2.90
CA LEU A 519 20.95 -2.49 3.53
C LEU A 519 22.31 -3.07 3.11
N ALA A 520 23.13 -3.35 4.11
CA ALA A 520 24.42 -4.00 3.97
C ALA A 520 24.37 -5.46 4.44
N GLN A 521 25.51 -6.14 4.38
CA GLN A 521 25.64 -7.52 4.86
C GLN A 521 25.21 -7.64 6.32
N GLY A 522 24.32 -8.59 6.61
CA GLY A 522 23.77 -8.84 7.95
C GLY A 522 22.33 -8.37 8.15
N ALA A 523 21.77 -7.60 7.21
CA ALA A 523 20.40 -7.09 7.27
C ALA A 523 19.34 -8.07 6.70
N ASP A 524 19.63 -9.36 6.70
CA ASP A 524 18.67 -10.39 6.28
C ASP A 524 17.43 -10.38 7.19
N GLY A 525 16.25 -10.68 6.64
CA GLY A 525 15.01 -10.69 7.43
C GLY A 525 14.47 -9.32 7.82
N THR A 526 15.00 -8.22 7.25
CA THR A 526 14.53 -6.86 7.49
C THR A 526 13.09 -6.69 7.01
N VAL A 527 12.27 -6.02 7.81
CA VAL A 527 10.85 -5.75 7.52
C VAL A 527 10.66 -4.26 7.26
N ILE A 528 10.05 -3.92 6.12
CA ILE A 528 9.85 -2.54 5.66
C ILE A 528 8.36 -2.37 5.34
N ILE A 529 7.61 -1.69 6.22
CA ILE A 529 6.15 -1.59 6.10
C ILE A 529 5.65 -0.15 6.31
N GLY A 530 4.74 0.34 5.47
CA GLY A 530 4.04 1.61 5.71
C GLY A 530 4.91 2.86 5.56
N ASN A 531 6.06 2.77 4.90
CA ASN A 531 7.01 3.88 4.80
C ASN A 531 6.84 4.68 3.51
N TYR A 532 7.16 5.97 3.59
CA TYR A 532 7.26 6.88 2.47
C TYR A 532 8.74 7.13 2.15
N PHE A 533 9.20 6.63 1.01
CA PHE A 533 10.54 6.86 0.47
C PHE A 533 10.43 7.81 -0.72
N TYR A 534 10.75 9.08 -0.54
CA TYR A 534 10.51 10.05 -1.61
C TYR A 534 11.61 11.09 -1.77
N ALA A 535 11.77 11.62 -3.00
CA ALA A 535 12.73 12.68 -3.31
C ALA A 535 14.18 12.41 -2.82
N ASN A 536 14.59 11.15 -2.64
CA ASN A 536 15.98 10.82 -2.36
C ASN A 536 16.80 10.99 -3.63
N ASN A 537 18.05 11.45 -3.52
CA ASN A 537 18.89 11.77 -4.66
C ASN A 537 19.29 10.52 -5.49
N ALA A 538 19.32 9.34 -4.86
CA ALA A 538 19.46 8.05 -5.51
C ALA A 538 18.23 7.18 -5.24
N ASN A 539 18.34 6.07 -4.50
CA ASN A 539 17.24 5.12 -4.36
C ASN A 539 16.40 5.40 -3.11
N GLY A 540 15.15 4.94 -3.13
CA GLY A 540 14.36 4.84 -1.91
C GLY A 540 14.99 3.82 -0.96
N VAL A 541 15.15 2.58 -1.44
CA VAL A 541 15.82 1.49 -0.74
C VAL A 541 16.92 0.89 -1.62
N LEU A 542 18.13 0.74 -1.07
CA LEU A 542 19.27 0.11 -1.72
C LEU A 542 19.76 -1.09 -0.90
N ALA A 543 19.62 -2.30 -1.43
CA ALA A 543 20.36 -3.46 -0.96
C ALA A 543 21.71 -3.54 -1.72
N ALA A 544 22.83 -3.34 -1.01
CA ALA A 544 24.15 -3.25 -1.64
C ALA A 544 24.91 -4.60 -1.68
N ASN A 545 24.49 -5.57 -0.87
CA ASN A 545 25.16 -6.87 -0.71
C ASN A 545 24.13 -8.01 -0.75
N THR A 546 24.56 -9.25 -0.49
CA THR A 546 23.63 -10.38 -0.28
C THR A 546 22.61 -10.03 0.78
N ILE A 547 21.32 -10.09 0.43
CA ILE A 547 20.18 -9.93 1.33
C ILE A 547 19.23 -11.09 1.10
N ASP A 548 18.78 -11.72 2.17
CA ASP A 548 17.80 -12.81 2.14
C ASP A 548 16.57 -12.49 3.00
N ALA A 549 15.40 -13.01 2.61
CA ALA A 549 14.18 -12.98 3.41
C ALA A 549 13.68 -11.57 3.82
N MET A 550 13.95 -10.55 3.00
CA MET A 550 13.45 -9.18 3.25
C MET A 550 11.98 -9.05 2.85
N VAL A 551 11.21 -8.35 3.69
CA VAL A 551 9.79 -8.05 3.48
C VAL A 551 9.62 -6.57 3.20
N VAL A 552 8.95 -6.23 2.10
CA VAL A 552 8.67 -4.86 1.67
C VAL A 552 7.19 -4.77 1.34
N PHE A 553 6.37 -4.28 2.26
CA PHE A 553 4.91 -4.20 2.09
C PHE A 553 4.34 -2.82 2.31
N ASN A 554 3.33 -2.43 1.52
CA ASN A 554 2.57 -1.20 1.78
C ASN A 554 3.49 0.04 1.94
N ASN A 555 4.49 0.21 1.08
CA ASN A 555 5.35 1.40 1.07
C ASN A 555 5.07 2.25 -0.16
N THR A 556 5.27 3.56 -0.06
CA THR A 556 5.20 4.49 -1.18
C THR A 556 6.59 4.98 -1.53
N PHE A 557 7.03 4.70 -2.76
CA PHE A 557 8.31 5.10 -3.34
C PHE A 557 8.07 6.12 -4.45
N ASP A 558 8.20 7.42 -4.16
CA ASP A 558 7.91 8.47 -5.15
C ASP A 558 9.09 9.42 -5.44
N GLY A 559 9.42 9.61 -6.71
CA GLY A 559 10.30 10.71 -7.10
C GLY A 559 11.75 10.56 -6.65
N ASN A 560 12.22 9.34 -6.36
CA ASN A 560 13.64 9.09 -6.05
C ASN A 560 14.49 9.21 -7.33
N GLY A 561 15.69 9.76 -7.25
CA GLY A 561 16.53 10.06 -8.42
C GLY A 561 17.03 8.83 -9.18
N ALA A 562 17.10 7.68 -8.52
CA ALA A 562 17.38 6.35 -9.09
C ALA A 562 16.14 5.46 -8.90
N SER A 563 16.31 4.21 -8.46
CA SER A 563 15.18 3.26 -8.37
C SER A 563 14.41 3.40 -7.05
N GLY A 564 13.14 3.00 -7.03
CA GLY A 564 12.39 2.91 -5.77
C GLY A 564 13.01 1.88 -4.84
N LEU A 565 13.07 0.63 -5.30
CA LEU A 565 13.77 -0.48 -4.65
C LEU A 565 14.88 -0.99 -5.56
N SER A 566 16.13 -1.05 -5.07
CA SER A 566 17.28 -1.59 -5.79
C SER A 566 17.85 -2.82 -5.09
N LEU A 567 17.78 -3.96 -5.77
CA LEU A 567 18.27 -5.26 -5.31
C LEU A 567 19.50 -5.71 -6.12
N PRO A 568 20.48 -6.38 -5.48
CA PRO A 568 21.58 -7.02 -6.16
C PRO A 568 21.17 -8.41 -6.66
N SER A 569 21.90 -8.95 -7.64
CA SER A 569 21.62 -10.28 -8.21
C SER A 569 21.74 -11.43 -7.20
N GLN A 570 22.40 -11.22 -6.06
CA GLN A 570 22.51 -12.23 -5.01
C GLN A 570 21.39 -12.15 -3.95
N ALA A 571 20.44 -11.22 -4.09
CA ALA A 571 19.29 -11.20 -3.20
C ALA A 571 18.38 -12.40 -3.45
N THR A 572 17.81 -12.98 -2.40
CA THR A 572 16.91 -14.13 -2.48
C THR A 572 15.76 -14.00 -1.48
N ALA A 573 14.69 -14.72 -1.75
CA ALA A 573 13.52 -14.80 -0.88
C ALA A 573 12.90 -13.44 -0.49
N ILE A 574 12.92 -12.47 -1.40
CA ILE A 574 12.36 -11.14 -1.15
C ILE A 574 10.85 -11.18 -1.42
N GLU A 575 10.07 -10.58 -0.52
CA GLU A 575 8.63 -10.42 -0.67
C GLU A 575 8.31 -8.93 -0.85
N VAL A 576 7.72 -8.58 -2.00
CA VAL A 576 7.39 -7.20 -2.38
C VAL A 576 5.93 -7.15 -2.82
N GLN A 577 5.05 -6.66 -1.95
CA GLN A 577 3.60 -6.65 -2.20
C GLN A 577 2.92 -5.38 -1.70
N ASN A 578 1.84 -4.95 -2.35
CA ASN A 578 1.09 -3.74 -1.99
C ASN A 578 1.92 -2.44 -1.94
N ASN A 579 3.08 -2.36 -2.60
CA ASN A 579 3.86 -1.14 -2.63
C ASN A 579 3.50 -0.28 -3.84
N LEU A 580 3.68 1.02 -3.72
CA LEU A 580 3.44 1.98 -4.77
C LEU A 580 4.76 2.61 -5.24
N PHE A 581 5.19 2.30 -6.48
CA PHE A 581 6.42 2.79 -7.09
C PHE A 581 6.14 3.81 -8.19
N CYS A 582 6.32 5.09 -7.90
CA CYS A 582 5.94 6.18 -8.78
C CYS A 582 7.09 7.15 -9.08
N ASN A 583 7.16 7.67 -10.29
CA ASN A 583 7.98 8.82 -10.65
C ASN A 583 9.49 8.71 -10.33
N ASN A 584 10.00 7.49 -10.11
CA ASN A 584 11.42 7.29 -9.81
C ASN A 584 12.25 7.49 -11.08
N GLY A 585 13.41 8.13 -10.99
CA GLY A 585 14.28 8.40 -12.15
C GLY A 585 14.85 7.13 -12.80
N GLY A 586 15.03 6.09 -11.99
CA GLY A 586 15.36 4.73 -12.38
C GLY A 586 14.12 3.83 -12.46
N TYR A 587 14.25 2.58 -12.03
CA TYR A 587 13.14 1.63 -12.09
C TYR A 587 12.23 1.78 -10.87
N GLY A 588 10.98 1.32 -10.95
CA GLY A 588 10.21 1.07 -9.73
C GLY A 588 10.96 0.05 -8.86
N ILE A 589 11.28 -1.10 -9.47
CA ILE A 589 12.12 -2.15 -8.89
C ILE A 589 13.30 -2.44 -9.82
N GLN A 590 14.52 -2.22 -9.34
CA GLN A 590 15.72 -2.73 -9.98
C GLN A 590 16.07 -4.08 -9.37
N GLY A 591 15.72 -5.16 -10.07
CA GLY A 591 15.94 -6.54 -9.62
C GLY A 591 15.73 -7.54 -10.76
N GLU A 592 15.85 -8.83 -10.45
CA GLU A 592 15.63 -9.96 -11.35
C GLU A 592 14.65 -10.99 -10.74
N ASP A 593 13.96 -11.77 -11.57
CA ASP A 593 12.93 -12.74 -11.12
C ASP A 593 13.43 -13.68 -10.01
N GLY A 594 14.70 -14.07 -10.06
CA GLY A 594 15.31 -14.95 -9.06
C GLY A 594 15.44 -14.34 -7.66
N ASN A 595 15.22 -13.03 -7.50
CA ASN A 595 15.26 -12.39 -6.19
C ASN A 595 14.01 -12.69 -5.35
N PHE A 596 12.86 -12.94 -5.98
CA PHE A 596 11.57 -12.85 -5.31
C PHE A 596 10.99 -14.22 -4.94
N THR A 597 10.39 -14.30 -3.75
CA THR A 597 9.39 -15.33 -3.43
C THR A 597 7.99 -14.84 -3.80
N ALA A 598 7.74 -13.54 -3.63
CA ALA A 598 6.51 -12.87 -4.05
C ALA A 598 6.85 -11.45 -4.54
N CYS A 599 6.28 -11.07 -5.68
CA CYS A 599 6.39 -9.73 -6.25
C CYS A 599 5.09 -9.46 -7.01
N ASP A 600 4.05 -9.06 -6.28
CA ASP A 600 2.69 -8.94 -6.80
C ASP A 600 1.87 -7.83 -6.11
N HIS A 601 0.71 -7.46 -6.67
CA HIS A 601 -0.17 -6.39 -6.17
C HIS A 601 0.55 -5.04 -5.94
N ASN A 602 1.61 -4.75 -6.68
CA ASN A 602 2.32 -3.48 -6.56
C ASN A 602 1.79 -2.48 -7.60
N GLY A 603 1.73 -1.21 -7.24
CA GLY A 603 1.39 -0.09 -8.13
C GLY A 603 2.63 0.48 -8.79
N PHE A 604 2.56 0.79 -10.07
CA PHE A 604 3.64 1.41 -10.83
C PHE A 604 3.14 2.54 -11.71
N PHE A 605 3.80 3.70 -11.63
CA PHE A 605 3.49 4.83 -12.49
C PHE A 605 4.72 5.67 -12.84
N SER A 606 4.91 5.95 -14.13
CA SER A 606 5.88 6.95 -14.62
C SER A 606 7.34 6.82 -14.08
N ASN A 607 7.83 5.60 -13.88
CA ASN A 607 9.24 5.36 -13.53
C ASN A 607 10.14 5.48 -14.78
N GLY A 608 11.18 6.31 -14.72
CA GLY A 608 12.03 6.67 -15.86
C GLY A 608 12.83 5.52 -16.48
N GLY A 609 13.20 4.53 -15.66
CA GLY A 609 13.81 3.26 -16.10
C GLY A 609 12.77 2.21 -16.51
N GLY A 610 11.50 2.37 -16.13
CA GLY A 610 10.44 1.38 -16.28
C GLY A 610 10.05 0.73 -14.95
N ASN A 611 9.08 -0.18 -14.99
CA ASN A 611 8.50 -0.75 -13.76
C ASN A 611 9.46 -1.72 -13.07
N CYS A 612 10.07 -2.62 -13.84
CA CYS A 612 11.16 -3.47 -13.37
C CYS A 612 12.27 -3.64 -14.40
N SER A 613 13.52 -3.84 -13.94
CA SER A 613 14.70 -3.96 -14.82
C SER A 613 14.85 -5.33 -15.48
N ALA A 614 14.71 -6.41 -14.71
CA ALA A 614 14.91 -7.79 -15.19
C ALA A 614 13.97 -8.78 -14.46
N CYS A 615 12.90 -8.25 -13.87
CA CYS A 615 11.85 -9.04 -13.27
C CYS A 615 10.51 -8.81 -13.99
N SER A 616 9.65 -9.79 -13.84
CA SER A 616 8.31 -9.84 -14.41
C SER A 616 7.35 -9.08 -13.50
N ILE A 617 6.57 -8.18 -14.08
CA ILE A 617 5.42 -7.59 -13.40
C ILE A 617 4.25 -8.55 -13.61
N ASP A 618 3.67 -9.02 -12.51
CA ASP A 618 2.56 -9.95 -12.55
C ASP A 618 1.23 -9.25 -12.92
N ALA A 619 0.17 -10.03 -13.16
CA ALA A 619 -1.11 -9.49 -13.62
C ALA A 619 -1.94 -8.79 -12.53
N THR A 620 -1.60 -8.97 -11.26
CA THR A 620 -2.26 -8.31 -10.12
C THR A 620 -1.65 -6.94 -9.82
N SER A 621 -0.47 -6.65 -10.35
CA SER A 621 0.15 -5.32 -10.26
C SER A 621 -0.58 -4.28 -11.12
N ILE A 622 -0.64 -3.04 -10.62
CA ILE A 622 -1.44 -1.95 -11.18
C ILE A 622 -0.52 -0.99 -11.94
N LEU A 623 -0.80 -0.76 -13.22
CA LEU A 623 0.01 0.10 -14.09
C LEU A 623 -0.72 1.41 -14.43
N ALA A 624 -1.08 2.17 -13.40
CA ALA A 624 -1.92 3.36 -13.52
C ALA A 624 -1.46 4.48 -12.58
N ASN A 625 -1.87 5.72 -12.89
CA ASN A 625 -1.63 6.88 -12.04
C ASN A 625 -2.27 6.61 -10.66
N PRO A 626 -1.53 6.78 -9.54
CA PRO A 626 -2.12 6.62 -8.22
C PRO A 626 -3.12 7.71 -7.84
N LEU A 627 -3.20 8.81 -8.57
CA LEU A 627 -4.08 9.95 -8.24
C LEU A 627 -3.82 10.44 -6.81
N TYR A 628 -2.59 10.88 -6.55
CA TYR A 628 -2.24 11.52 -5.26
C TYR A 628 -2.99 12.83 -5.08
N ILE A 629 -3.35 13.15 -3.84
CA ILE A 629 -4.02 14.39 -3.47
C ILE A 629 -3.16 15.62 -3.81
N ASP A 630 -1.90 15.64 -3.36
CA ASP A 630 -0.96 16.69 -3.75
C ASP A 630 0.49 16.22 -3.67
N ARG A 631 0.96 15.65 -4.79
CA ARG A 631 2.35 15.23 -4.94
C ARG A 631 3.33 16.40 -4.76
N GLY A 632 2.96 17.62 -5.17
CA GLY A 632 3.82 18.81 -5.10
C GLY A 632 4.15 19.23 -3.67
N THR A 633 3.27 18.94 -2.72
CA THR A 633 3.48 19.12 -1.28
C THR A 633 3.84 17.84 -0.53
N PHE A 634 4.13 16.75 -1.25
CA PHE A 634 4.40 15.41 -0.69
C PHE A 634 3.22 14.83 0.12
N ASP A 635 2.00 15.17 -0.29
CA ASP A 635 0.78 14.54 0.19
C ASP A 635 0.42 13.37 -0.73
N PHE A 636 0.90 12.19 -0.34
CA PHE A 636 0.72 10.93 -1.08
C PHE A 636 -0.56 10.18 -0.72
N ARG A 637 -1.50 10.82 -0.02
CA ARG A 637 -2.84 10.27 0.15
C ARG A 637 -3.53 10.18 -1.21
N LEU A 638 -4.50 9.30 -1.33
CA LEU A 638 -5.13 8.96 -2.61
C LEU A 638 -6.50 9.64 -2.73
N TRP A 639 -6.82 10.10 -3.93
CA TRP A 639 -8.19 10.49 -4.26
C TRP A 639 -9.13 9.27 -4.27
N PRO A 640 -10.44 9.42 -3.97
CA PRO A 640 -11.39 8.31 -3.91
C PRO A 640 -11.50 7.46 -5.18
N GLN A 641 -11.16 8.01 -6.35
CA GLN A 641 -11.16 7.31 -7.65
C GLN A 641 -9.84 6.59 -7.94
N SER A 642 -8.87 6.64 -7.02
CA SER A 642 -7.57 6.04 -7.22
C SER A 642 -7.70 4.56 -7.52
N PRO A 643 -7.01 4.05 -8.56
CA PRO A 643 -6.96 2.63 -8.85
C PRO A 643 -6.18 1.84 -7.79
N MET A 644 -5.54 2.53 -6.84
CA MET A 644 -4.77 1.92 -5.74
C MET A 644 -5.64 1.61 -4.52
N ILE A 645 -6.87 2.14 -4.47
CA ILE A 645 -7.82 1.86 -3.39
C ILE A 645 -8.40 0.46 -3.56
N ASP A 646 -8.53 -0.31 -2.48
CA ASP A 646 -9.13 -1.64 -2.46
C ASP A 646 -8.47 -2.64 -3.44
N ALA A 647 -7.19 -2.45 -3.76
CA ALA A 647 -6.52 -3.17 -4.84
C ALA A 647 -5.35 -4.05 -4.40
N GLY A 648 -4.98 -3.97 -3.13
CA GLY A 648 -3.95 -4.80 -2.50
C GLY A 648 -4.44 -6.19 -2.09
N VAL A 649 -3.50 -7.01 -1.63
CA VAL A 649 -3.77 -8.32 -1.04
C VAL A 649 -3.72 -8.25 0.49
N ASP A 650 -4.63 -8.91 1.19
CA ASP A 650 -4.64 -9.00 2.65
C ASP A 650 -3.45 -9.82 3.17
N LEU A 651 -2.42 -9.11 3.63
CA LEU A 651 -1.21 -9.67 4.23
C LEU A 651 -1.31 -9.80 5.77
N GLY A 652 -2.48 -9.54 6.34
CA GLY A 652 -2.69 -9.49 7.80
C GLY A 652 -2.01 -8.30 8.48
N ILE A 653 -1.75 -7.24 7.71
CA ILE A 653 -1.10 -6.00 8.16
C ILE A 653 -2.15 -4.91 8.21
N ASP A 654 -2.15 -4.18 9.31
CA ASP A 654 -3.00 -3.01 9.52
C ASP A 654 -2.13 -1.75 9.48
N ILE A 655 -2.30 -0.95 8.41
CA ILE A 655 -1.60 0.33 8.22
C ILE A 655 -2.48 1.55 8.58
N ASN A 656 -3.74 1.36 8.97
CA ASN A 656 -4.66 2.42 9.39
C ASN A 656 -4.30 3.05 10.74
N GLY A 657 -3.32 2.47 11.42
CA GLY A 657 -3.24 2.61 12.86
C GLY A 657 -4.35 1.78 13.53
N PRO A 658 -4.57 1.94 14.83
CA PRO A 658 -4.94 0.78 15.65
C PRO A 658 -6.45 0.54 15.82
N ALA A 659 -7.28 1.13 14.97
CA ALA A 659 -8.70 0.77 14.96
C ALA A 659 -8.84 -0.67 14.47
N GLN A 660 -9.51 -1.53 15.24
CA GLN A 660 -9.65 -2.94 14.86
C GLN A 660 -10.45 -3.10 13.55
N GLY A 661 -9.73 -3.36 12.45
CA GLY A 661 -10.20 -3.73 11.12
C GLY A 661 -8.99 -3.73 10.19
N ASN A 662 -8.65 -4.88 9.58
CA ASN A 662 -7.35 -5.08 8.92
C ASN A 662 -6.97 -3.97 7.90
N PHE A 663 -7.97 -3.35 7.29
CA PHE A 663 -7.91 -2.30 6.28
C PHE A 663 -9.34 -1.73 6.14
N ASN A 664 -9.51 -0.58 5.49
CA ASN A 664 -10.85 -0.06 5.20
C ASN A 664 -11.33 -0.65 3.87
N GLY A 665 -12.63 -0.56 3.60
CA GLY A 665 -13.18 -1.07 2.35
C GLY A 665 -13.21 -2.60 2.25
N SER A 666 -12.94 -3.10 1.04
CA SER A 666 -13.04 -4.51 0.64
C SER A 666 -11.69 -5.23 0.54
N ALA A 667 -10.59 -4.50 0.41
CA ALA A 667 -9.21 -4.99 0.42
C ALA A 667 -8.25 -3.87 0.88
N PRO A 668 -6.99 -4.16 1.27
CA PRO A 668 -6.04 -3.11 1.59
C PRO A 668 -5.74 -2.24 0.37
N ASP A 669 -5.39 -0.99 0.59
CA ASP A 669 -4.88 -0.10 -0.43
C ASP A 669 -3.42 -0.43 -0.78
N VAL A 670 -3.03 -0.10 -2.00
CA VAL A 670 -1.64 -0.18 -2.47
C VAL A 670 -0.91 1.11 -2.11
N GLY A 671 0.17 0.97 -1.33
CA GLY A 671 1.00 2.07 -0.84
C GLY A 671 1.03 2.17 0.69
N ALA A 672 1.63 3.25 1.18
CA ALA A 672 1.82 3.52 2.62
C ALA A 672 0.66 4.25 3.30
N TRP A 673 -0.40 4.55 2.56
CA TRP A 673 -1.60 5.16 3.08
C TRP A 673 -2.79 4.27 2.77
N GLU A 674 -3.66 4.16 3.75
CA GLU A 674 -4.93 3.47 3.64
C GLU A 674 -6.05 4.50 3.73
N SER A 675 -6.92 4.48 2.74
CA SER A 675 -8.05 5.38 2.61
C SER A 675 -9.13 5.05 3.64
N PRO A 676 -9.89 6.04 4.12
CA PRO A 676 -10.91 5.88 5.18
C PRO A 676 -12.24 5.28 4.73
#